data_AF-A0A5B9W6U3-F1
#
_entry.id   AF-A0A5B9W6U3-F1
#
_cell.length_a   1.000
_cell.length_b   1.000
_cell.length_c   1.000
_cell.angle_alpha   90.00
_cell.angle_beta   90.00
_cell.angle_gamma   90.00
#
_symmetry.space_group_name_H-M   'P 1'
#
loop_
_entity.id
_entity.type
_entity.pdbx_description
1 polymer ?
#
loop_
_entity_poly.entity_id
_entity_poly.type
_entity_poly.pdbx_seq_one_letter_code
_entity_poly.pdbx_strand_id
1 'polypeptide(L)'
;MEPRIAPAVLSLSSGVLGYTAASGESNKLAVAVVQVSGTSYIRFQDTGAGVTISPQGTDLIADSATSVRAPAASVTSISIDTENQTDSIRLALGVGMPASISVNLDPPPDANGVVTLPAYGQDQLTIVGPNGADTLALTPQLAPDATKEVVLADTQLGSKVALQHIPNLTVDLSASSGQHAVTVDRSITRPDAPIALKVIGGPAGGDTLTVTAPGTIAQTFALADGSIKTSDVRTGKEIMLGPDDNIAIDQPGVSVNLELDPANPDATWPSLYNQFVLDTGATSILAAADASTDLKSSGLYQVYPTQYLEQGVGGYTAMDVSHPYGFDFAGTNGIPHHLDNVQILSSDTLQFSPFGPDGIAGMPAMVNRFTSIDMSGWENPQDLTDFSIKTDFPTGTSIPTNSGHWYQVPVNLVNFPDDGRQPGGPAPTSAPLAMVPVTVRDNGREVTSYFLLDTGAQLSMVSPSVAQALNIDLSHPSDTIDVGGVGGTVAVPLVPVDQLDVKAANGTSLAWTNLQVGVLDLNVPGGPTIGGVFGMDFLTSGWAAKILPMLLGQPGSSENGYFDHVYLDYRNASSGAGTIIFDVDPSHDTPAVPDPHPLSVSYSSIAAVHAVGGGGSDLLSVTPSTTIAYTVDGGTQPSGGADTLQLIPGNSQAVANGSTITVPGDKAINYANIEELILGSTSGAATATFVKQDATTQGTWINAYGKQGYDVIGGSAGLPGYATVTPSGQSGWTWAAGTTDVRALQAPGTTSRIAACWYSGSSFKVDVNLTDGQKHGLGLYFLDWDSTGRAERVQISDAATGAVLSTQSIASFHNGLYLDYTVSGHVRITITRTGGANAVLSGLFLDPPPMPTTATFVKQDATTQGTWINAYGKQGYDVIGGSAGLPGYATVTPSGQSGWTWAAGTTDVRALQAPGTTSRIAACWYSGSSFKVDVNLTDGQKHGLGLYFLDWDSTGRAERVQISDAATGAVLSTQSIASFHNGLYLDYTVSGHVRITITRTGGANAVLSGLFLDPPPTTTASLASGISAPTFIMTPRMLDATLRTAVLTRPVNRFERMLVQIAALRRGRLSTPQASSAIPAALPAIATPPEQRPGDRPPGETRTGDRTAGVDDPVQDEALSQIMALDPIFPKSRSNRLFSSMPL
;
A
#
# COMPACT_ATOMS: atom_id res chain seq x y z
N MET A 1 8.16 -12.23 -31.26
CA MET A 1 9.36 -12.54 -30.47
C MET A 1 9.31 -11.60 -29.30
N GLU A 2 8.88 -12.09 -28.15
CA GLU A 2 9.15 -11.40 -26.88
C GLU A 2 10.66 -11.16 -26.76
N PRO A 3 11.08 -10.07 -26.10
CA PRO A 3 12.43 -10.00 -25.57
C PRO A 3 12.56 -11.09 -24.51
N ARG A 4 13.30 -12.16 -24.80
CA ARG A 4 13.80 -13.03 -23.73
C ARG A 4 14.80 -12.19 -22.96
N ILE A 5 14.42 -11.76 -21.76
CA ILE A 5 15.30 -10.99 -20.86
C ILE A 5 16.36 -11.97 -20.31
N ALA A 6 17.29 -11.49 -19.48
CA ALA A 6 18.50 -12.23 -19.12
C ALA A 6 18.19 -13.62 -18.53
N PRO A 7 18.97 -14.66 -18.90
CA PRO A 7 18.89 -15.95 -18.22
C PRO A 7 19.32 -15.77 -16.76
N ALA A 8 18.63 -16.46 -15.84
CA ALA A 8 18.99 -16.50 -14.42
C ALA A 8 20.48 -16.77 -14.24
N VAL A 9 21.15 -15.99 -13.40
CA VAL A 9 22.61 -16.06 -13.21
C VAL A 9 22.92 -16.83 -11.96
N LEU A 10 23.76 -17.87 -12.06
CA LEU A 10 24.45 -18.41 -10.89
C LEU A 10 25.93 -18.05 -10.98
N SER A 11 26.39 -17.20 -10.07
CA SER A 11 27.76 -16.72 -9.99
C SER A 11 28.49 -17.30 -8.78
N LEU A 12 29.78 -17.58 -8.91
CA LEU A 12 30.64 -17.97 -7.79
C LEU A 12 31.88 -17.09 -7.76
N SER A 13 31.93 -16.16 -6.80
CA SER A 13 32.98 -15.15 -6.67
C SER A 13 33.39 -14.98 -5.22
N SER A 14 34.69 -15.11 -4.93
CA SER A 14 35.27 -14.94 -3.58
C SER A 14 34.60 -15.75 -2.45
N GLY A 15 33.96 -16.88 -2.79
CA GLY A 15 33.21 -17.73 -1.85
C GLY A 15 31.70 -17.43 -1.78
N VAL A 16 31.22 -16.32 -2.34
CA VAL A 16 29.79 -16.02 -2.46
C VAL A 16 29.23 -16.77 -3.67
N LEU A 17 28.20 -17.59 -3.44
CA LEU A 17 27.41 -18.25 -4.46
C LEU A 17 26.12 -17.45 -4.66
N GLY A 18 26.16 -16.47 -5.55
CA GLY A 18 25.06 -15.53 -5.81
C GLY A 18 24.16 -16.03 -6.95
N TYR A 19 22.87 -16.14 -6.69
CA TYR A 19 21.83 -16.43 -7.66
C TYR A 19 20.94 -15.21 -7.88
N THR A 20 20.72 -14.86 -9.14
CA THR A 20 19.71 -13.89 -9.56
C THR A 20 18.73 -14.59 -10.50
N ALA A 21 17.43 -14.37 -10.32
CA ALA A 21 16.36 -14.92 -11.14
C ALA A 21 16.40 -14.47 -12.61
N ALA A 22 15.46 -14.95 -13.42
CA ALA A 22 15.34 -14.56 -14.82
C ALA A 22 14.28 -13.46 -14.95
N SER A 23 14.70 -12.20 -14.99
CA SER A 23 13.80 -11.03 -15.08
C SER A 23 12.58 -11.24 -15.99
N GLY A 24 11.37 -11.07 -15.46
CA GLY A 24 10.13 -11.24 -16.22
C GLY A 24 9.66 -12.70 -16.46
N GLU A 25 10.37 -13.71 -15.96
CA GLU A 25 9.92 -15.12 -15.92
C GLU A 25 9.64 -15.53 -14.46
N SER A 26 8.72 -16.48 -14.21
CA SER A 26 8.54 -17.07 -12.86
C SER A 26 9.51 -18.23 -12.63
N ASN A 27 10.48 -18.03 -11.75
CA ASN A 27 11.48 -19.02 -11.39
C ASN A 27 10.99 -20.00 -10.32
N LYS A 28 11.52 -21.23 -10.35
CA LYS A 28 11.18 -22.31 -9.41
C LYS A 28 12.44 -23.01 -8.96
N LEU A 29 13.21 -22.27 -8.19
CA LEU A 29 14.53 -22.64 -7.71
C LEU A 29 14.45 -23.63 -6.55
N ALA A 30 15.16 -24.76 -6.66
CA ALA A 30 15.49 -25.64 -5.56
C ALA A 30 16.99 -25.55 -5.26
N VAL A 31 17.34 -25.30 -3.99
CA VAL A 31 18.72 -25.21 -3.50
C VAL A 31 18.96 -26.30 -2.46
N ALA A 32 19.89 -27.23 -2.73
CA ALA A 32 20.14 -28.37 -1.85
C ALA A 32 21.60 -28.87 -1.93
N VAL A 33 22.10 -29.43 -0.81
CA VAL A 33 23.36 -30.17 -0.82
C VAL A 33 23.16 -31.55 -1.45
N VAL A 34 24.00 -31.89 -2.43
CA VAL A 34 23.98 -33.17 -3.15
C VAL A 34 25.35 -33.84 -3.11
N GLN A 35 25.36 -35.17 -2.93
CA GLN A 35 26.58 -35.97 -2.97
C GLN A 35 26.84 -36.49 -4.39
N VAL A 36 28.02 -36.19 -4.94
CA VAL A 36 28.47 -36.75 -6.22
C VAL A 36 29.85 -37.39 -6.02
N SER A 37 29.92 -38.70 -6.20
CA SER A 37 31.14 -39.52 -5.98
C SER A 37 31.85 -39.29 -4.63
N GLY A 38 31.08 -39.01 -3.57
CA GLY A 38 31.62 -38.77 -2.22
C GLY A 38 32.13 -37.35 -1.96
N THR A 39 31.81 -36.39 -2.85
CA THR A 39 32.05 -34.96 -2.63
C THR A 39 30.72 -34.22 -2.54
N SER A 40 30.61 -33.32 -1.56
CA SER A 40 29.47 -32.41 -1.37
C SER A 40 29.48 -31.28 -2.41
N TYR A 41 28.36 -31.10 -3.09
CA TYR A 41 28.08 -29.94 -3.95
C TYR A 41 26.79 -29.26 -3.48
N ILE A 42 26.72 -27.94 -3.62
CA ILE A 42 25.45 -27.21 -3.50
C ILE A 42 24.88 -27.10 -4.92
N ARG A 43 23.71 -27.70 -5.17
CA ARG A 43 23.00 -27.61 -6.45
C ARG A 43 21.91 -26.56 -6.37
N PHE A 44 21.89 -25.69 -7.37
CA PHE A 44 20.78 -24.83 -7.74
C PHE A 44 20.10 -25.46 -8.96
N GLN A 45 18.81 -25.75 -8.85
CA GLN A 45 18.02 -26.30 -9.94
C GLN A 45 16.73 -25.50 -10.11
N ASP A 46 16.58 -24.83 -11.24
CA ASP A 46 15.35 -24.15 -11.59
C ASP A 46 14.43 -25.07 -12.43
N THR A 47 13.12 -24.88 -12.25
CA THR A 47 12.04 -25.58 -12.96
C THR A 47 10.94 -24.65 -13.46
N GLY A 48 11.19 -23.34 -13.46
CA GLY A 48 10.39 -22.30 -14.09
C GLY A 48 10.28 -22.53 -15.60
N ALA A 49 9.19 -22.06 -16.20
CA ALA A 49 8.94 -22.28 -17.60
C ALA A 49 9.89 -21.42 -18.45
N GLY A 50 10.66 -22.03 -19.35
CA GLY A 50 11.59 -21.31 -20.24
C GLY A 50 12.90 -20.84 -19.60
N VAL A 51 12.98 -20.75 -18.27
CA VAL A 51 14.18 -20.40 -17.51
C VAL A 51 15.38 -21.26 -17.89
N THR A 52 16.57 -20.64 -17.96
CA THR A 52 17.87 -21.33 -18.06
C THR A 52 18.87 -20.67 -17.14
N ILE A 53 19.70 -21.44 -16.43
CA ILE A 53 20.74 -20.92 -15.53
C ILE A 53 22.04 -20.71 -16.31
N SER A 54 22.60 -19.51 -16.22
CA SER A 54 23.88 -19.09 -16.80
C SER A 54 24.98 -19.15 -15.73
N PRO A 55 25.90 -20.13 -15.77
CA PRO A 55 26.98 -20.24 -14.79
C PRO A 55 28.10 -19.21 -15.03
N GLN A 56 28.46 -18.45 -14.00
CA GLN A 56 29.54 -17.47 -14.00
C GLN A 56 30.58 -17.78 -12.90
N GLY A 57 31.52 -18.68 -13.20
CA GLY A 57 32.60 -19.08 -12.30
C GLY A 57 33.38 -20.29 -12.84
N THR A 58 34.63 -20.47 -12.44
CA THR A 58 35.49 -21.59 -12.93
C THR A 58 35.08 -22.96 -12.39
N ASP A 59 34.49 -22.98 -11.20
CA ASP A 59 34.24 -24.20 -10.42
C ASP A 59 32.78 -24.66 -10.53
N LEU A 60 31.94 -23.90 -11.24
CA LEU A 60 30.52 -24.20 -11.45
C LEU A 60 30.34 -25.31 -12.51
N ILE A 61 29.59 -26.35 -12.15
CA ILE A 61 29.32 -27.50 -13.01
C ILE A 61 27.85 -27.45 -13.43
N ALA A 62 27.57 -27.23 -14.71
CA ALA A 62 26.22 -27.37 -15.26
C ALA A 62 25.85 -28.86 -15.40
N ASP A 63 24.86 -29.31 -14.62
CA ASP A 63 24.23 -30.63 -14.75
C ASP A 63 23.21 -30.63 -15.91
N SER A 64 22.56 -29.49 -16.17
CA SER A 64 21.68 -29.25 -17.32
C SER A 64 21.60 -27.74 -17.64
N ALA A 65 20.81 -27.34 -18.63
CA ALA A 65 20.50 -25.93 -18.90
C ALA A 65 19.70 -25.24 -17.77
N THR A 66 19.17 -26.00 -16.80
CA THR A 66 18.36 -25.50 -15.68
C THR A 66 18.88 -25.97 -14.32
N SER A 67 20.09 -26.57 -14.26
CA SER A 67 20.66 -27.13 -13.05
C SER A 67 22.18 -26.96 -13.05
N VAL A 68 22.69 -26.25 -12.05
CA VAL A 68 24.12 -25.95 -11.90
C VAL A 68 24.51 -26.23 -10.44
N ARG A 69 25.72 -26.74 -10.22
CA ARG A 69 26.22 -27.04 -8.87
C ARG A 69 27.63 -26.50 -8.62
N ALA A 70 27.85 -26.01 -7.41
CA ALA A 70 29.13 -25.53 -6.90
C ALA A 70 29.73 -26.54 -5.90
N PRO A 71 31.07 -26.71 -5.80
CA PRO A 71 31.67 -27.50 -4.73
C PRO A 71 31.38 -26.85 -3.38
N ALA A 72 30.79 -27.58 -2.43
CA ALA A 72 30.33 -26.97 -1.16
C ALA A 72 31.48 -26.36 -0.34
N ALA A 73 32.68 -26.95 -0.42
CA ALA A 73 33.89 -26.44 0.23
C ALA A 73 34.44 -25.13 -0.37
N SER A 74 33.93 -24.69 -1.52
CA SER A 74 34.28 -23.41 -2.17
C SER A 74 33.27 -22.30 -1.87
N VAL A 75 32.26 -22.55 -1.03
CA VAL A 75 31.14 -21.62 -0.78
C VAL A 75 31.11 -21.22 0.70
N THR A 76 31.23 -19.92 0.97
CA THR A 76 31.18 -19.32 2.31
C THR A 76 29.82 -18.71 2.61
N SER A 77 29.09 -18.26 1.58
CA SER A 77 27.72 -17.76 1.70
C SER A 77 26.94 -17.96 0.41
N ILE A 78 25.61 -17.94 0.52
CA ILE A 78 24.68 -17.86 -0.61
C ILE A 78 23.97 -16.51 -0.57
N SER A 79 23.69 -15.94 -1.74
CA SER A 79 22.73 -14.86 -1.93
C SER A 79 21.74 -15.30 -3.00
N ILE A 80 20.44 -15.06 -2.79
CA ILE A 80 19.37 -15.34 -3.73
C ILE A 80 18.55 -14.06 -3.88
N ASP A 81 18.29 -13.69 -5.12
CA ASP A 81 17.51 -12.53 -5.57
C ASP A 81 16.48 -13.03 -6.59
N THR A 82 15.19 -12.80 -6.31
CA THR A 82 14.05 -13.26 -7.14
C THR A 82 13.63 -12.27 -8.23
N GLU A 83 14.29 -11.11 -8.30
CA GLU A 83 13.87 -9.98 -9.12
C GLU A 83 12.36 -9.64 -8.98
N ASN A 84 11.57 -9.72 -10.06
CA ASN A 84 10.32 -8.96 -10.19
C ASN A 84 9.07 -9.81 -10.53
N GLN A 85 9.16 -11.14 -10.46
CA GLN A 85 8.05 -12.06 -10.74
C GLN A 85 7.74 -12.96 -9.55
N THR A 86 6.61 -13.68 -9.62
CA THR A 86 6.23 -14.62 -8.57
C THR A 86 7.11 -15.86 -8.62
N ASP A 87 8.03 -15.94 -7.68
CA ASP A 87 9.02 -17.00 -7.55
C ASP A 87 8.67 -18.01 -6.45
N SER A 88 9.23 -19.22 -6.58
CA SER A 88 9.21 -20.19 -5.49
C SER A 88 10.61 -20.76 -5.24
N ILE A 89 11.18 -20.45 -4.09
CA ILE A 89 12.47 -20.98 -3.63
C ILE A 89 12.22 -22.15 -2.68
N ARG A 90 12.84 -23.30 -2.92
CA ARG A 90 12.90 -24.42 -1.97
C ARG A 90 14.33 -24.65 -1.50
N LEU A 91 14.66 -24.11 -0.34
CA LEU A 91 15.98 -24.20 0.29
C LEU A 91 16.00 -25.34 1.31
N ALA A 92 16.78 -26.39 1.03
CA ALA A 92 16.92 -27.53 1.93
C ALA A 92 18.18 -27.39 2.80
N LEU A 93 17.99 -27.15 4.09
CA LEU A 93 19.07 -27.03 5.07
C LEU A 93 19.70 -28.41 5.33
N GLY A 94 20.99 -28.44 5.61
CA GLY A 94 21.73 -29.68 5.77
C GLY A 94 23.25 -29.53 5.79
N VAL A 95 23.92 -30.57 6.26
CA VAL A 95 25.39 -30.61 6.44
C VAL A 95 26.11 -30.31 5.12
N GLY A 96 26.76 -29.15 5.05
CA GLY A 96 27.45 -28.65 3.85
C GLY A 96 26.79 -27.44 3.18
N MET A 97 25.69 -26.92 3.72
CA MET A 97 25.29 -25.53 3.46
C MET A 97 26.26 -24.54 4.14
N PRO A 98 26.42 -23.31 3.62
CA PRO A 98 27.17 -22.27 4.30
C PRO A 98 26.44 -21.77 5.56
N ALA A 99 27.19 -21.10 6.44
CA ALA A 99 26.64 -20.53 7.67
C ALA A 99 25.78 -19.28 7.45
N SER A 100 25.89 -18.64 6.27
CA SER A 100 25.13 -17.46 5.89
C SER A 100 24.48 -17.67 4.53
N ILE A 101 23.16 -17.47 4.48
CA ILE A 101 22.34 -17.45 3.28
C ILE A 101 21.52 -16.17 3.36
N SER A 102 21.51 -15.36 2.32
CA SER A 102 20.58 -14.23 2.16
C SER A 102 19.58 -14.60 1.08
N VAL A 103 18.30 -14.34 1.34
CA VAL A 103 17.21 -14.40 0.37
C VAL A 103 16.52 -13.04 0.38
N ASN A 104 16.74 -12.28 -0.67
CA ASN A 104 15.92 -11.13 -1.00
C ASN A 104 14.75 -11.61 -1.86
N LEU A 105 13.53 -11.32 -1.43
CA LEU A 105 12.29 -11.58 -2.19
C LEU A 105 11.81 -10.33 -2.95
N ASP A 106 12.60 -9.25 -2.88
CA ASP A 106 12.38 -8.00 -3.59
C ASP A 106 13.37 -7.85 -4.74
N PRO A 107 13.00 -7.18 -5.84
CA PRO A 107 13.97 -6.83 -6.86
C PRO A 107 14.96 -5.79 -6.34
N PRO A 108 16.19 -5.79 -6.87
CA PRO A 108 17.04 -4.62 -6.77
C PRO A 108 16.34 -3.42 -7.42
N PRO A 109 16.56 -2.18 -6.93
CA PRO A 109 15.98 -0.98 -7.52
C PRO A 109 16.34 -0.88 -9.00
N ASP A 110 15.47 -0.21 -9.77
CA ASP A 110 15.64 -0.11 -11.21
C ASP A 110 16.96 0.60 -11.61
N ALA A 111 17.28 0.61 -12.90
CA ALA A 111 18.52 1.24 -13.39
C ALA A 111 18.63 2.76 -13.10
N ASN A 112 17.55 3.41 -12.65
CA ASN A 112 17.50 4.80 -12.23
C ASN A 112 17.62 4.98 -10.70
N GLY A 113 17.33 3.92 -9.93
CA GLY A 113 17.33 3.89 -8.48
C GLY A 113 15.97 4.24 -7.88
N VAL A 114 14.88 3.87 -8.55
CA VAL A 114 13.50 4.04 -8.08
C VAL A 114 12.89 2.67 -7.73
N VAL A 115 12.10 2.62 -6.68
CA VAL A 115 11.23 1.47 -6.35
C VAL A 115 9.80 1.97 -6.20
N THR A 116 8.88 1.32 -6.91
CA THR A 116 7.44 1.61 -6.85
C THR A 116 6.73 0.40 -6.25
N LEU A 117 6.08 0.61 -5.11
CA LEU A 117 5.54 -0.42 -4.22
C LEU A 117 4.14 -1.03 -4.56
N PRO A 118 3.74 -1.35 -5.81
CA PRO A 118 2.51 -2.15 -5.98
C PRO A 118 2.51 -3.35 -6.95
N ALA A 119 3.62 -3.74 -7.63
CA ALA A 119 3.60 -4.88 -8.57
C ALA A 119 4.89 -5.74 -8.66
N TYR A 120 5.17 -6.55 -7.63
CA TYR A 120 6.25 -7.56 -7.58
C TYR A 120 5.71 -8.98 -7.28
N GLY A 121 6.49 -10.06 -7.28
CA GLY A 121 5.95 -11.42 -7.11
C GLY A 121 5.25 -11.73 -5.78
N GLN A 122 4.25 -12.61 -5.75
CA GLN A 122 3.72 -13.20 -4.49
C GLN A 122 4.64 -14.35 -4.02
N ASP A 123 5.87 -14.00 -3.69
CA ASP A 123 6.96 -14.95 -3.52
C ASP A 123 6.77 -15.94 -2.38
N GLN A 124 7.30 -17.15 -2.60
CA GLN A 124 7.12 -18.31 -1.74
C GLN A 124 8.46 -18.94 -1.38
N LEU A 125 9.00 -18.63 -0.21
CA LEU A 125 10.13 -19.38 0.34
C LEU A 125 9.65 -20.62 1.09
N THR A 126 10.19 -21.79 0.73
CA THR A 126 10.06 -23.04 1.47
C THR A 126 11.41 -23.45 2.04
N ILE A 127 11.60 -23.26 3.34
CA ILE A 127 12.70 -23.85 4.09
C ILE A 127 12.36 -25.31 4.39
N VAL A 128 13.23 -26.24 3.98
CA VAL A 128 13.12 -27.65 4.38
C VAL A 128 14.14 -27.90 5.49
N GLY A 129 13.68 -28.41 6.63
CA GLY A 129 14.51 -28.64 7.80
C GLY A 129 15.56 -29.76 7.62
N PRO A 130 16.62 -29.78 8.44
CA PRO A 130 17.67 -30.79 8.37
C PRO A 130 17.19 -32.19 8.81
N ASN A 131 17.93 -33.22 8.41
CA ASN A 131 17.68 -34.61 8.83
C ASN A 131 18.19 -34.87 10.26
N GLY A 132 17.32 -34.71 11.26
CA GLY A 132 17.60 -34.97 12.67
C GLY A 132 16.70 -34.14 13.57
N ALA A 133 16.78 -34.31 14.89
CA ALA A 133 16.10 -33.42 15.82
C ALA A 133 16.83 -32.06 15.88
N ASP A 134 16.13 -30.95 15.66
CA ASP A 134 16.68 -29.58 15.57
C ASP A 134 15.62 -28.51 15.91
N THR A 135 16.07 -27.31 16.27
CA THR A 135 15.23 -26.11 16.44
C THR A 135 15.55 -25.07 15.37
N LEU A 136 14.51 -24.59 14.69
CA LEU A 136 14.55 -23.42 13.81
C LEU A 136 13.94 -22.22 14.54
N ALA A 137 14.66 -21.10 14.64
CA ALA A 137 14.17 -19.88 15.27
C ALA A 137 14.07 -18.73 14.26
N LEU A 138 12.91 -18.09 14.16
CA LEU A 138 12.66 -16.87 13.38
C LEU A 138 12.65 -15.69 14.34
N THR A 139 13.55 -14.73 14.14
CA THR A 139 13.69 -13.51 14.96
C THR A 139 13.94 -12.31 14.06
N PRO A 140 13.52 -11.09 14.43
CA PRO A 140 13.99 -9.89 13.75
C PRO A 140 15.50 -9.74 13.95
N GLN A 141 16.18 -9.19 12.95
CA GLN A 141 17.56 -8.72 13.04
C GLN A 141 17.64 -7.41 12.26
N LEU A 142 18.61 -6.56 12.58
CA LEU A 142 19.01 -5.54 11.62
C LEU A 142 19.78 -6.23 10.49
N ALA A 143 19.32 -6.00 9.26
CA ALA A 143 20.15 -6.15 8.09
C ALA A 143 21.24 -5.04 8.14
N PRO A 144 22.33 -5.16 7.35
CA PRO A 144 23.42 -4.17 7.38
C PRO A 144 22.98 -2.70 7.15
N ASP A 145 21.79 -2.52 6.58
CA ASP A 145 21.12 -1.33 6.03
C ASP A 145 20.05 -0.64 6.88
N ALA A 146 19.96 -0.96 8.17
CA ALA A 146 18.85 -0.55 9.04
C ALA A 146 17.52 -1.27 8.80
N THR A 147 17.24 -1.88 7.65
CA THR A 147 15.95 -2.59 7.55
C THR A 147 15.92 -3.78 8.50
N LYS A 148 14.78 -4.00 9.14
CA LYS A 148 14.55 -5.18 9.96
C LYS A 148 14.31 -6.37 9.06
N GLU A 149 15.33 -7.20 8.86
CA GLU A 149 15.20 -8.51 8.21
C GLU A 149 14.66 -9.54 9.22
N VAL A 150 14.10 -10.64 8.70
CA VAL A 150 13.78 -11.81 9.50
C VAL A 150 14.89 -12.81 9.34
N VAL A 151 15.51 -13.23 10.43
CA VAL A 151 16.55 -14.27 10.40
C VAL A 151 15.96 -15.58 10.90
N LEU A 152 15.98 -16.59 10.03
CA LEU A 152 15.76 -17.98 10.38
C LEU A 152 17.11 -18.62 10.73
N ALA A 153 17.28 -19.05 11.97
CA ALA A 153 18.49 -19.72 12.46
C ALA A 153 18.25 -21.20 12.76
N ASP A 154 19.03 -22.07 12.11
CA ASP A 154 19.19 -23.48 12.43
C ASP A 154 20.17 -23.62 13.60
N THR A 155 19.69 -24.11 14.74
CA THR A 155 20.47 -24.13 15.99
C THR A 155 21.50 -25.26 16.06
N GLN A 156 21.34 -26.32 15.25
CA GLN A 156 22.24 -27.48 15.23
C GLN A 156 23.39 -27.34 14.23
N LEU A 157 23.11 -26.81 13.05
CA LEU A 157 24.08 -26.57 11.98
C LEU A 157 24.69 -25.17 12.04
N GLY A 158 24.06 -24.24 12.75
CA GLY A 158 24.49 -22.84 12.84
C GLY A 158 24.29 -22.05 11.55
N SER A 159 23.48 -22.56 10.62
CA SER A 159 23.12 -21.89 9.38
C SER A 159 22.06 -20.82 9.64
N LYS A 160 22.34 -19.59 9.22
CA LYS A 160 21.37 -18.49 9.18
C LYS A 160 20.88 -18.27 7.76
N VAL A 161 19.56 -18.15 7.61
CA VAL A 161 18.90 -17.60 6.44
C VAL A 161 18.37 -16.21 6.81
N ALA A 162 19.04 -15.17 6.34
CA ALA A 162 18.57 -13.79 6.38
C ALA A 162 17.54 -13.58 5.28
N LEU A 163 16.36 -13.07 5.65
CA LEU A 163 15.20 -12.95 4.79
C LEU A 163 14.70 -11.51 4.80
N GLN A 164 14.64 -10.89 3.62
CA GLN A 164 14.08 -9.56 3.45
C GLN A 164 12.65 -9.69 2.90
N HIS A 165 11.75 -8.86 3.46
CA HIS A 165 10.34 -8.66 3.09
C HIS A 165 9.58 -9.92 2.66
N ILE A 166 9.19 -10.73 3.65
CA ILE A 166 8.59 -12.05 3.44
C ILE A 166 7.07 -12.01 3.63
N PRO A 167 6.25 -11.80 2.59
CA PRO A 167 4.80 -11.93 2.73
C PRO A 167 4.39 -13.37 3.05
N ASN A 168 5.10 -14.37 2.52
CA ASN A 168 4.78 -15.80 2.68
C ASN A 168 6.03 -16.66 2.96
N LEU A 169 5.99 -17.42 4.05
CA LEU A 169 7.05 -18.37 4.41
C LEU A 169 6.46 -19.75 4.71
N THR A 170 7.07 -20.80 4.16
CA THR A 170 6.81 -22.20 4.56
C THR A 170 8.03 -22.81 5.21
N VAL A 171 7.84 -23.43 6.38
CA VAL A 171 8.81 -24.30 7.06
C VAL A 171 8.30 -25.74 6.95
N ASP A 172 9.00 -26.57 6.17
CA ASP A 172 8.64 -27.93 5.81
C ASP A 172 9.57 -28.96 6.49
N LEU A 173 9.04 -29.66 7.49
CA LEU A 173 9.70 -30.72 8.24
C LEU A 173 9.15 -32.10 7.84
N SER A 174 8.27 -32.19 6.83
CA SER A 174 7.66 -33.45 6.41
C SER A 174 8.64 -34.46 5.80
N ALA A 175 9.83 -33.98 5.40
CA ALA A 175 10.90 -34.77 4.81
C ALA A 175 11.94 -35.31 5.81
N SER A 176 11.96 -34.80 7.05
CA SER A 176 12.97 -35.13 8.07
C SER A 176 12.48 -36.19 9.07
N SER A 177 13.41 -36.73 9.85
CA SER A 177 13.14 -37.69 10.94
C SER A 177 13.80 -37.23 12.23
N GLY A 178 12.99 -36.84 13.21
CA GLY A 178 13.45 -36.28 14.48
C GLY A 178 12.27 -35.77 15.31
N GLN A 179 12.58 -35.10 16.41
CA GLN A 179 11.64 -34.17 17.06
C GLN A 179 12.14 -32.77 16.76
N HIS A 180 11.29 -31.93 16.16
CA HIS A 180 11.65 -30.58 15.76
C HIS A 180 10.94 -29.52 16.59
N ALA A 181 11.55 -28.34 16.68
CA ALA A 181 10.91 -27.14 17.23
C ALA A 181 11.00 -25.99 16.23
N VAL A 182 9.92 -25.22 16.09
CA VAL A 182 9.92 -23.94 15.38
C VAL A 182 9.52 -22.83 16.35
N THR A 183 10.40 -21.85 16.54
CA THR A 183 10.12 -20.67 17.35
C THR A 183 9.97 -19.44 16.45
N VAL A 184 8.98 -18.61 16.71
CA VAL A 184 8.65 -17.43 15.91
C VAL A 184 8.46 -16.24 16.85
N ASP A 185 9.35 -15.25 16.78
CA ASP A 185 9.10 -13.95 17.39
C ASP A 185 8.06 -13.20 16.57
N ARG A 186 7.01 -12.65 17.18
CA ARG A 186 6.00 -11.86 16.44
C ARG A 186 6.57 -10.56 15.89
N SER A 187 7.61 -9.99 16.50
CA SER A 187 8.17 -8.68 16.13
C SER A 187 8.89 -8.68 14.76
N ILE A 188 8.84 -9.81 14.04
CA ILE A 188 9.11 -9.91 12.61
C ILE A 188 8.06 -9.19 11.73
N THR A 189 6.84 -8.96 12.21
CA THR A 189 5.81 -8.20 11.47
C THR A 189 5.89 -6.71 11.77
N ARG A 190 5.72 -5.89 10.73
CA ARG A 190 5.66 -4.42 10.83
C ARG A 190 4.26 -3.89 10.44
N PRO A 191 3.95 -2.61 10.68
CA PRO A 191 2.68 -1.99 10.26
C PRO A 191 2.37 -2.12 8.76
N ASP A 192 3.41 -2.01 7.94
CA ASP A 192 3.40 -2.10 6.47
C ASP A 192 3.61 -3.52 5.93
N ALA A 193 4.16 -4.43 6.75
CA ALA A 193 4.59 -5.78 6.35
C ALA A 193 4.04 -6.89 7.27
N PRO A 194 2.78 -7.37 7.04
CA PRO A 194 2.24 -8.56 7.70
C PRO A 194 2.81 -9.84 7.07
N ILE A 195 3.00 -10.89 7.89
CA ILE A 195 3.62 -12.16 7.46
C ILE A 195 2.64 -13.33 7.58
N ALA A 196 2.49 -14.09 6.50
CA ALA A 196 1.81 -15.38 6.46
C ALA A 196 2.84 -16.52 6.57
N LEU A 197 2.85 -17.20 7.72
CA LEU A 197 3.73 -18.35 7.98
C LEU A 197 2.94 -19.67 7.85
N LYS A 198 3.60 -20.70 7.34
CA LYS A 198 3.09 -22.07 7.26
C LYS A 198 4.11 -23.05 7.81
N VAL A 199 3.72 -23.87 8.78
CA VAL A 199 4.60 -24.87 9.39
C VAL A 199 4.04 -26.28 9.16
N ILE A 200 4.87 -27.19 8.63
CA ILE A 200 4.49 -28.57 8.34
C ILE A 200 5.41 -29.49 9.16
N GLY A 201 4.87 -30.14 10.17
CA GLY A 201 5.60 -31.09 11.03
C GLY A 201 5.96 -32.42 10.33
N GLY A 202 6.93 -33.12 10.91
CA GLY A 202 7.42 -34.40 10.43
C GLY A 202 6.47 -35.57 10.74
N PRO A 203 6.53 -36.67 9.96
CA PRO A 203 5.67 -37.85 10.15
C PRO A 203 6.08 -38.74 11.34
N ALA A 204 7.18 -38.42 12.03
CA ALA A 204 7.81 -39.28 13.03
C ALA A 204 8.46 -38.48 14.18
N GLY A 205 7.79 -37.42 14.62
CA GLY A 205 8.25 -36.51 15.67
C GLY A 205 7.11 -36.07 16.59
N GLY A 206 7.48 -35.61 17.79
CA GLY A 206 6.60 -34.86 18.69
C GLY A 206 6.85 -33.38 18.49
N ASP A 207 6.67 -32.89 17.27
CA ASP A 207 7.16 -31.58 16.84
C ASP A 207 6.39 -30.44 17.50
N THR A 208 7.07 -29.32 17.75
CA THR A 208 6.50 -28.16 18.45
C THR A 208 6.59 -26.87 17.62
N LEU A 209 5.61 -26.00 17.82
CA LEU A 209 5.59 -24.63 17.32
C LEU A 209 5.37 -23.69 18.52
N THR A 210 6.20 -22.65 18.62
CA THR A 210 6.09 -21.60 19.64
C THR A 210 6.08 -20.23 18.96
N VAL A 211 5.04 -19.44 19.19
CA VAL A 211 5.04 -18.01 18.84
C VAL A 211 5.23 -17.19 20.12
N THR A 212 6.17 -16.26 20.13
CA THR A 212 6.51 -15.42 21.29
C THR A 212 6.22 -13.95 21.02
N ALA A 213 5.66 -13.25 22.01
CA ALA A 213 5.34 -11.83 21.95
C ALA A 213 6.21 -11.01 22.91
N PRO A 214 7.47 -10.67 22.58
CA PRO A 214 8.15 -9.63 23.33
C PRO A 214 7.35 -8.32 23.28
N GLY A 215 7.46 -7.51 24.32
CA GLY A 215 6.83 -6.20 24.35
C GLY A 215 6.28 -5.75 25.70
N THR A 216 5.57 -4.63 25.63
CA THR A 216 4.71 -4.08 26.69
C THR A 216 3.30 -3.72 26.18
N ILE A 217 3.04 -3.88 24.87
CA ILE A 217 1.74 -3.65 24.24
C ILE A 217 0.85 -4.88 24.45
N ALA A 218 -0.40 -4.66 24.83
CA ALA A 218 -1.42 -5.71 25.01
C ALA A 218 -1.63 -6.56 23.75
N GLN A 219 -1.61 -7.89 23.85
CA GLN A 219 -1.79 -8.80 22.70
C GLN A 219 -3.19 -9.37 22.57
N THR A 220 -3.53 -9.80 21.36
CA THR A 220 -4.54 -10.83 21.10
C THR A 220 -3.91 -11.98 20.34
N PHE A 221 -4.23 -13.20 20.75
CA PHE A 221 -3.84 -14.44 20.10
C PHE A 221 -5.11 -15.25 19.80
N ALA A 222 -5.39 -15.57 18.54
CA ALA A 222 -6.52 -16.43 18.16
C ALA A 222 -6.01 -17.78 17.64
N LEU A 223 -6.34 -18.88 18.34
CA LEU A 223 -5.93 -20.24 18.03
C LEU A 223 -7.16 -21.05 17.57
N ALA A 224 -7.21 -21.38 16.28
CA ALA A 224 -8.32 -22.12 15.66
C ALA A 224 -7.87 -22.87 14.40
N ASP A 225 -8.50 -24.00 14.08
CA ASP A 225 -8.43 -24.69 12.78
C ASP A 225 -7.03 -24.97 12.21
N GLY A 226 -6.04 -25.22 13.08
CA GLY A 226 -4.65 -25.40 12.66
C GLY A 226 -3.95 -24.07 12.35
N SER A 227 -4.32 -22.99 13.04
CA SER A 227 -3.68 -21.69 12.90
C SER A 227 -3.56 -20.95 14.24
N ILE A 228 -2.61 -20.01 14.27
CA ILE A 228 -2.41 -18.96 15.27
C ILE A 228 -2.49 -17.64 14.51
N LYS A 229 -3.22 -16.66 15.03
CA LYS A 229 -3.15 -15.27 14.58
C LYS A 229 -2.77 -14.41 15.78
N THR A 230 -1.75 -13.57 15.66
CA THR A 230 -1.33 -12.64 16.74
C THR A 230 -1.50 -11.21 16.28
N SER A 231 -1.93 -10.31 17.17
CA SER A 231 -2.41 -8.98 16.79
C SER A 231 -2.43 -8.03 18.00
N ASP A 232 -1.81 -6.85 17.94
CA ASP A 232 -1.80 -5.88 19.08
C ASP A 232 -3.20 -5.31 19.41
N VAL A 233 -3.62 -5.28 20.67
CA VAL A 233 -4.92 -4.73 21.11
C VAL A 233 -4.85 -3.21 21.18
N ARG A 234 -5.04 -2.56 20.02
CA ARG A 234 -5.02 -1.11 19.86
C ARG A 234 -6.43 -0.53 19.71
N THR A 235 -6.65 0.69 20.18
CA THR A 235 -8.00 1.32 20.20
C THR A 235 -7.98 2.78 19.74
N GLY A 236 -9.11 3.22 19.16
CA GLY A 236 -9.26 4.55 18.58
C GLY A 236 -9.37 4.49 17.06
N LYS A 237 -8.72 5.43 16.38
CA LYS A 237 -8.53 5.45 14.93
C LYS A 237 -7.06 5.74 14.62
N GLU A 238 -6.62 5.36 13.43
CA GLU A 238 -5.26 5.58 12.94
C GLU A 238 -5.28 5.90 11.44
N ILE A 239 -4.46 6.86 11.03
CA ILE A 239 -4.04 7.04 9.63
C ILE A 239 -2.63 6.50 9.53
N MET A 240 -2.43 5.50 8.67
CA MET A 240 -1.10 5.05 8.27
C MET A 240 -0.48 6.11 7.35
N LEU A 241 0.47 6.84 7.92
CA LEU A 241 1.45 7.60 7.17
C LEU A 241 2.62 6.64 6.92
N GLY A 242 3.21 6.68 5.72
CA GLY A 242 4.28 5.75 5.34
C GLY A 242 5.63 6.11 5.98
N PRO A 243 6.76 5.78 5.31
CA PRO A 243 8.08 6.21 5.75
C PRO A 243 8.20 7.73 5.79
N ASP A 244 9.04 8.19 6.70
CA ASP A 244 9.52 9.56 6.71
C ASP A 244 10.45 9.85 5.52
N ASP A 245 10.66 11.13 5.21
CA ASP A 245 11.52 11.53 4.09
C ASP A 245 13.02 11.23 4.30
N ASN A 246 13.44 10.77 5.50
CA ASN A 246 14.81 10.54 6.00
C ASN A 246 15.70 11.80 6.04
N ILE A 247 15.39 12.81 5.23
CA ILE A 247 15.88 14.18 5.34
C ILE A 247 14.90 15.14 4.63
N ALA A 248 14.48 16.19 5.32
CA ALA A 248 13.58 17.19 4.77
C ALA A 248 14.18 17.90 3.55
N ILE A 249 13.38 17.98 2.48
CA ILE A 249 13.76 18.54 1.17
C ILE A 249 14.11 20.04 1.26
N ASP A 250 13.30 20.78 2.02
CA ASP A 250 13.39 22.21 2.25
C ASP A 250 12.77 22.54 3.62
N GLN A 251 12.83 23.81 4.04
CA GLN A 251 12.38 24.28 5.34
C GLN A 251 11.61 25.60 5.20
N PRO A 252 10.59 25.87 6.04
CA PRO A 252 9.81 27.10 5.93
C PRO A 252 10.69 28.34 6.09
N GLY A 253 10.58 29.26 5.14
CA GLY A 253 11.41 30.47 5.07
C GLY A 253 10.60 31.75 5.19
N VAL A 254 11.17 32.76 5.86
CA VAL A 254 10.60 34.10 5.95
C VAL A 254 11.61 35.17 5.53
N SER A 255 11.11 36.20 4.87
CA SER A 255 11.87 37.42 4.65
C SER A 255 11.89 38.27 5.92
N VAL A 256 13.02 38.89 6.25
CA VAL A 256 13.19 39.69 7.47
C VAL A 256 13.77 41.09 7.20
N ASN A 257 13.56 42.02 8.12
CA ASN A 257 14.21 43.33 8.19
C ASN A 257 14.36 43.77 9.66
N LEU A 258 15.37 44.59 9.95
CA LEU A 258 15.61 45.15 11.28
C LEU A 258 15.62 46.69 11.17
N GLU A 259 14.76 47.38 11.91
CA GLU A 259 14.65 48.84 11.91
C GLU A 259 15.84 49.48 12.65
N LEU A 260 16.96 49.65 11.94
CA LEU A 260 18.22 50.14 12.51
C LEU A 260 18.25 51.65 12.79
N ASP A 261 17.37 52.45 12.17
CA ASP A 261 17.28 53.91 12.40
C ASP A 261 15.85 54.34 12.76
N PRO A 262 15.54 54.61 14.04
CA PRO A 262 14.24 55.13 14.47
C PRO A 262 13.88 56.53 13.93
N ALA A 263 14.82 57.26 13.32
CA ALA A 263 14.54 58.52 12.62
C ALA A 263 14.18 58.32 11.14
N ASN A 264 14.36 57.11 10.60
CA ASN A 264 14.02 56.72 9.23
C ASN A 264 13.66 55.21 9.21
N PRO A 265 12.47 54.81 9.70
CA PRO A 265 12.08 53.38 9.74
C PRO A 265 12.02 52.73 8.34
N ASP A 266 11.83 53.52 7.28
CA ASP A 266 11.96 53.07 5.89
C ASP A 266 13.42 52.70 5.47
N ALA A 267 14.41 52.84 6.37
CA ALA A 267 15.82 52.48 6.17
C ALA A 267 16.05 50.96 6.19
N THR A 268 15.49 50.27 5.19
CA THR A 268 15.71 48.85 4.96
C THR A 268 17.21 48.48 4.84
N TRP A 269 17.59 47.40 5.51
CA TRP A 269 18.92 46.80 5.41
C TRP A 269 19.11 46.07 4.05
N PRO A 270 20.32 46.03 3.43
CA PRO A 270 20.51 45.46 2.11
C PRO A 270 20.05 43.99 1.95
N SER A 271 19.23 43.74 0.94
CA SER A 271 18.41 42.54 0.79
C SER A 271 19.14 41.31 0.19
N LEU A 272 20.36 41.02 0.62
CA LEU A 272 21.11 39.85 0.12
C LEU A 272 21.00 38.61 1.03
N TYR A 273 20.93 38.80 2.34
CA TYR A 273 20.97 37.73 3.34
C TYR A 273 19.74 37.75 4.27
N ASN A 274 18.62 38.30 3.79
CA ASN A 274 17.42 38.55 4.59
C ASN A 274 16.37 37.42 4.52
N GLN A 275 16.79 36.19 4.25
CA GLN A 275 15.94 34.99 4.26
C GLN A 275 16.35 34.10 5.43
N PHE A 276 15.50 34.04 6.46
CA PHE A 276 15.74 33.24 7.66
C PHE A 276 14.81 32.02 7.65
N VAL A 277 15.27 30.88 8.18
CA VAL A 277 14.38 29.74 8.42
C VAL A 277 13.46 30.06 9.59
N LEU A 278 12.17 29.77 9.43
CA LEU A 278 11.18 29.88 10.49
C LEU A 278 11.27 28.63 11.37
N ASP A 279 11.52 28.80 12.66
CA ASP A 279 12.04 27.73 13.53
C ASP A 279 11.23 27.62 14.83
N THR A 280 10.56 26.49 15.03
CA THR A 280 9.79 26.20 16.25
C THR A 280 10.63 25.63 17.40
N GLY A 281 11.86 25.19 17.12
CA GLY A 281 12.87 24.76 18.09
C GLY A 281 13.69 25.91 18.67
N ALA A 282 13.86 27.01 17.92
CA ALA A 282 14.57 28.19 18.39
C ALA A 282 13.71 29.08 19.32
N THR A 283 14.25 29.35 20.53
CA THR A 283 13.57 30.23 21.51
C THR A 283 13.58 31.70 21.09
N SER A 284 14.56 32.09 20.27
CA SER A 284 14.92 33.47 19.97
C SER A 284 15.08 33.70 18.46
N ILE A 285 15.44 34.92 18.05
CA ILE A 285 15.77 35.26 16.66
C ILE A 285 17.29 35.39 16.55
N LEU A 286 17.90 34.76 15.55
CA LEU A 286 19.36 34.64 15.42
C LEU A 286 19.84 35.06 14.01
N ALA A 287 20.92 35.84 13.92
CA ALA A 287 21.62 36.14 12.67
C ALA A 287 23.03 35.51 12.65
N ALA A 288 23.35 34.75 11.61
CA ALA A 288 24.61 34.01 11.46
C ALA A 288 25.51 34.58 10.35
N ALA A 289 26.74 34.08 10.25
CA ALA A 289 27.69 34.27 9.15
C ALA A 289 27.60 35.63 8.41
N ASP A 290 27.15 35.61 7.15
CA ASP A 290 27.12 36.78 6.28
C ASP A 290 26.04 37.79 6.72
N ALA A 291 24.88 37.35 7.22
CA ALA A 291 23.84 38.24 7.73
C ALA A 291 24.29 39.01 8.99
N SER A 292 24.97 38.35 9.93
CA SER A 292 25.58 39.00 11.09
C SER A 292 26.64 40.02 10.67
N THR A 293 27.46 39.66 9.67
CA THR A 293 28.53 40.50 9.14
C THR A 293 27.98 41.75 8.45
N ASP A 294 26.93 41.61 7.64
CA ASP A 294 26.29 42.70 6.90
C ASP A 294 25.47 43.61 7.84
N LEU A 295 24.73 43.05 8.82
CA LEU A 295 24.13 43.84 9.91
C LEU A 295 25.18 44.70 10.63
N LYS A 296 26.32 44.12 11.02
CA LYS A 296 27.47 44.84 11.61
C LYS A 296 28.06 45.88 10.64
N SER A 297 28.00 45.65 9.32
CA SER A 297 28.51 46.57 8.29
C SER A 297 27.74 47.89 8.20
N SER A 298 26.46 47.90 8.60
CA SER A 298 25.61 49.11 8.62
C SER A 298 26.17 50.27 9.45
N GLY A 299 26.97 49.97 10.48
CA GLY A 299 27.40 50.93 11.49
C GLY A 299 26.30 51.43 12.44
N LEU A 300 25.06 50.95 12.28
CA LEU A 300 23.89 51.29 13.12
C LEU A 300 23.51 50.16 14.07
N TYR A 301 23.79 48.91 13.70
CA TYR A 301 23.61 47.74 14.55
C TYR A 301 24.56 47.76 15.76
N GLN A 302 23.99 47.64 16.96
CA GLN A 302 24.68 47.73 18.25
C GLN A 302 24.36 46.50 19.09
N VAL A 303 25.39 46.00 19.79
CA VAL A 303 25.31 44.82 20.64
C VAL A 303 25.86 45.14 22.04
N TYR A 304 25.36 44.42 23.04
CA TYR A 304 25.84 44.54 24.41
C TYR A 304 27.26 43.95 24.57
N PRO A 305 28.09 44.45 25.51
CA PRO A 305 29.47 44.00 25.71
C PRO A 305 29.59 42.63 26.42
N THR A 306 28.47 41.98 26.71
CA THR A 306 28.40 40.66 27.37
C THR A 306 27.59 39.73 26.47
N GLN A 307 28.23 38.67 26.00
CA GLN A 307 27.62 37.66 25.13
C GLN A 307 26.67 36.72 25.91
N TYR A 308 25.73 36.14 25.19
CA TYR A 308 24.88 35.04 25.65
C TYR A 308 25.47 33.70 25.17
N LEU A 309 25.35 32.63 25.95
CA LEU A 309 25.77 31.28 25.53
C LEU A 309 24.55 30.49 25.03
N GLU A 310 24.27 30.51 23.74
CA GLU A 310 23.14 29.78 23.17
C GLU A 310 23.48 28.29 23.09
N GLN A 311 22.62 27.42 23.67
CA GLN A 311 22.74 25.97 23.53
C GLN A 311 22.12 25.51 22.20
N GLY A 312 22.81 24.63 21.48
CA GLY A 312 22.23 23.82 20.41
C GLY A 312 22.77 22.40 20.40
N VAL A 313 22.58 21.71 19.29
CA VAL A 313 22.97 20.30 19.09
C VAL A 313 24.45 20.02 19.40
N GLY A 314 25.35 20.96 19.10
CA GLY A 314 26.79 20.83 19.42
C GLY A 314 27.20 21.37 20.81
N GLY A 315 26.24 21.81 21.62
CA GLY A 315 26.49 22.51 22.89
C GLY A 315 26.45 24.04 22.74
N TYR A 316 27.18 24.74 23.61
CA TYR A 316 27.05 26.20 23.77
C TYR A 316 27.92 27.01 22.80
N THR A 317 27.32 27.99 22.13
CA THR A 317 28.01 29.02 21.31
C THR A 317 27.84 30.40 21.93
N ALA A 318 28.93 31.16 22.05
CA ALA A 318 28.86 32.55 22.48
C ALA A 318 28.35 33.45 21.33
N MET A 319 27.32 34.26 21.61
CA MET A 319 26.68 35.14 20.63
C MET A 319 26.48 36.55 21.19
N ASP A 320 26.58 37.54 20.30
CA ASP A 320 26.34 38.95 20.61
C ASP A 320 24.83 39.20 20.70
N VAL A 321 24.34 39.75 21.81
CA VAL A 321 22.93 40.15 21.96
C VAL A 321 22.76 41.60 21.52
N SER A 322 21.81 41.87 20.63
CA SER A 322 21.55 43.23 20.14
C SER A 322 20.93 44.14 21.21
N HIS A 323 21.10 45.45 21.01
CA HIS A 323 20.16 46.45 21.52
C HIS A 323 18.74 46.19 20.97
N PRO A 324 17.67 46.69 21.63
CA PRO A 324 16.30 46.53 21.12
C PRO A 324 16.08 47.34 19.84
N TYR A 325 15.54 46.68 18.80
CA TYR A 325 15.18 47.26 17.50
C TYR A 325 13.74 46.87 17.13
N GLY A 326 13.16 47.53 16.11
CA GLY A 326 11.98 46.97 15.43
C GLY A 326 12.41 45.79 14.56
N PHE A 327 11.63 44.69 14.55
CA PHE A 327 11.88 43.53 13.69
C PHE A 327 10.66 43.26 12.82
N ASP A 328 10.83 43.41 11.51
CA ASP A 328 9.80 43.05 10.53
C ASP A 328 10.10 41.67 9.95
N PHE A 329 9.05 40.92 9.67
CA PHE A 329 9.13 39.72 8.86
C PHE A 329 7.90 39.58 7.97
N ALA A 330 8.09 39.04 6.77
CA ALA A 330 7.00 38.78 5.84
C ALA A 330 7.10 37.36 5.28
N GLY A 331 5.93 36.74 5.12
CA GLY A 331 5.78 35.45 4.45
C GLY A 331 5.95 35.54 2.93
N THR A 332 5.61 34.45 2.26
CA THR A 332 5.65 34.31 0.79
C THR A 332 4.71 35.30 0.09
N ASN A 333 3.60 35.68 0.74
CA ASN A 333 2.69 36.71 0.25
C ASN A 333 3.22 38.16 0.38
N GLY A 334 4.37 38.37 1.04
CA GLY A 334 5.00 39.69 1.19
C GLY A 334 4.27 40.66 2.13
N ILE A 335 3.30 40.21 2.93
CA ILE A 335 2.64 41.02 3.95
C ILE A 335 3.56 41.12 5.18
N PRO A 336 3.98 42.33 5.60
CA PRO A 336 4.88 42.51 6.73
C PRO A 336 4.15 42.42 8.08
N HIS A 337 4.83 41.82 9.06
CA HIS A 337 4.44 41.70 10.44
C HIS A 337 5.57 42.26 11.32
N HIS A 338 5.24 43.19 12.20
CA HIS A 338 6.21 43.88 13.06
C HIS A 338 6.28 43.26 14.47
N LEU A 339 7.42 43.46 15.14
CA LEU A 339 7.65 43.22 16.56
C LEU A 339 8.49 44.38 17.15
N ASP A 340 7.94 45.11 18.11
CA ASP A 340 8.63 46.19 18.80
C ASP A 340 9.72 45.68 19.76
N ASN A 341 10.85 46.42 19.86
CA ASN A 341 11.91 46.24 20.88
C ASN A 341 12.56 44.84 20.94
N VAL A 342 12.68 44.16 19.80
CA VAL A 342 13.31 42.85 19.69
C VAL A 342 14.81 42.94 19.90
N GLN A 343 15.33 42.05 20.75
CA GLN A 343 16.76 41.78 20.94
C GLN A 343 17.11 40.45 20.28
N ILE A 344 17.87 40.49 19.18
CA ILE A 344 18.31 39.28 18.46
C ILE A 344 19.65 38.79 18.98
N LEU A 345 19.93 37.50 18.80
CA LEU A 345 21.29 36.95 18.88
C LEU A 345 22.00 37.15 17.54
N SER A 346 23.31 37.30 17.57
CA SER A 346 24.11 37.32 16.35
C SER A 346 25.52 36.77 16.52
N SER A 347 26.03 36.08 15.50
CA SER A 347 27.41 35.60 15.45
C SER A 347 27.96 35.63 14.03
N ASP A 348 29.17 36.14 13.88
CA ASP A 348 29.94 36.18 12.63
C ASP A 348 30.77 34.90 12.39
N THR A 349 30.76 33.98 13.37
CA THR A 349 31.51 32.71 13.32
C THR A 349 30.60 31.47 13.37
N LEU A 350 29.32 31.64 13.71
CA LEU A 350 28.30 30.61 13.51
C LEU A 350 27.99 30.49 12.01
N GLN A 351 28.04 29.26 11.49
CA GLN A 351 27.63 28.94 10.12
C GLN A 351 26.86 27.62 10.13
N PHE A 352 25.56 27.67 9.81
CA PHE A 352 24.71 26.48 9.72
C PHE A 352 25.06 25.62 8.50
N SER A 353 25.46 26.26 7.40
CA SER A 353 25.78 25.61 6.12
C SER A 353 26.62 26.55 5.23
N PRO A 354 27.47 26.03 4.32
CA PRO A 354 28.18 26.83 3.30
C PRO A 354 27.27 27.58 2.32
N PHE A 355 25.96 27.36 2.36
CA PHE A 355 24.98 27.88 1.41
C PHE A 355 23.74 28.50 2.07
N GLY A 356 23.82 28.83 3.36
CA GLY A 356 22.69 29.29 4.16
C GLY A 356 21.80 28.14 4.68
N PRO A 357 20.82 28.43 5.55
CA PRO A 357 20.34 29.77 5.90
C PRO A 357 21.37 30.60 6.70
N ASP A 358 21.26 31.92 6.58
CA ASP A 358 22.13 32.87 7.27
C ASP A 358 21.46 33.46 8.54
N GLY A 359 20.32 32.92 8.94
CA GLY A 359 19.65 33.25 10.19
C GLY A 359 18.39 32.43 10.45
N ILE A 360 17.85 32.60 11.64
CA ILE A 360 16.71 31.88 12.20
C ILE A 360 15.70 32.88 12.76
N ALA A 361 14.44 32.74 12.34
CA ALA A 361 13.30 33.43 12.91
C ALA A 361 12.56 32.46 13.85
N GLY A 362 12.95 32.45 15.12
CA GLY A 362 12.38 31.53 16.10
C GLY A 362 10.95 31.86 16.56
N MET A 363 10.54 31.21 17.65
CA MET A 363 9.18 31.31 18.20
C MET A 363 8.61 32.72 18.45
N PRO A 364 9.37 33.81 18.71
CA PRO A 364 8.82 35.18 18.77
C PRO A 364 8.06 35.62 17.49
N ALA A 365 8.45 35.09 16.32
CA ALA A 365 7.74 35.33 15.06
C ALA A 365 6.38 34.60 15.00
N MET A 366 6.21 33.48 15.71
CA MET A 366 5.01 32.64 15.61
C MET A 366 4.02 32.76 16.78
N VAL A 367 4.49 33.07 17.99
CA VAL A 367 3.58 33.19 19.15
C VAL A 367 2.55 34.32 18.97
N ASN A 368 1.33 34.07 19.43
CA ASN A 368 0.14 34.91 19.24
C ASN A 368 -0.34 35.04 17.77
N ARG A 369 0.22 34.27 16.83
CA ARG A 369 -0.17 34.25 15.41
C ARG A 369 -0.71 32.88 14.98
N PHE A 370 -1.30 32.84 13.78
CA PHE A 370 -1.60 31.62 13.04
C PHE A 370 -0.62 31.59 11.86
N THR A 371 0.11 30.50 11.70
CA THR A 371 1.11 30.30 10.65
C THR A 371 0.63 29.21 9.70
N SER A 372 0.88 29.38 8.40
CA SER A 372 0.68 28.40 7.35
C SER A 372 2.03 27.98 6.79
N ILE A 373 2.23 26.67 6.67
CA ILE A 373 3.32 26.03 5.92
C ILE A 373 2.61 25.30 4.76
N ASP A 374 2.96 25.66 3.53
CA ASP A 374 2.30 25.22 2.30
C ASP A 374 3.31 24.51 1.40
N MET A 375 3.00 23.25 1.09
CA MET A 375 3.80 22.34 0.26
C MET A 375 3.06 21.95 -1.03
N SER A 376 1.83 22.42 -1.24
CA SER A 376 0.98 22.07 -2.39
C SER A 376 1.60 22.42 -3.76
N GLY A 377 2.58 23.35 -3.78
CA GLY A 377 3.42 23.61 -4.98
C GLY A 377 4.19 22.39 -5.48
N TRP A 378 4.47 21.41 -4.61
CA TRP A 378 5.13 20.15 -4.96
C TRP A 378 4.22 19.14 -5.66
N GLU A 379 2.89 19.34 -5.66
CA GLU A 379 1.95 18.48 -6.41
C GLU A 379 2.27 18.51 -7.92
N ASN A 380 2.51 19.70 -8.46
CA ASN A 380 2.67 19.98 -9.89
C ASN A 380 3.71 21.09 -10.14
N PRO A 381 5.00 20.93 -9.77
CA PRO A 381 6.00 22.00 -9.84
C PRO A 381 6.24 22.47 -11.28
N GLN A 382 5.96 23.76 -11.56
CA GLN A 382 6.09 24.34 -12.91
C GLN A 382 7.45 25.01 -13.13
N ASP A 383 8.02 25.62 -12.09
CA ASP A 383 9.36 26.20 -12.12
C ASP A 383 10.12 26.05 -10.78
N LEU A 384 11.36 26.55 -10.73
CA LEU A 384 12.25 26.42 -9.57
C LEU A 384 11.74 27.10 -8.29
N THR A 385 10.70 27.93 -8.37
CA THR A 385 10.09 28.63 -7.24
C THR A 385 8.92 27.88 -6.60
N ASP A 386 8.38 26.85 -7.27
CA ASP A 386 7.43 25.91 -6.66
C ASP A 386 8.10 24.86 -5.77
N PHE A 387 9.41 24.64 -5.93
CA PHE A 387 10.18 23.70 -5.11
C PHE A 387 10.49 24.21 -3.69
N SER A 388 10.24 25.48 -3.36
CA SER A 388 10.38 25.97 -1.99
C SER A 388 9.10 25.80 -1.19
N ILE A 389 9.20 25.44 0.09
CA ILE A 389 8.08 25.55 1.02
C ILE A 389 7.59 27.00 1.08
N LYS A 390 6.27 27.21 0.96
CA LYS A 390 5.62 28.51 1.07
C LYS A 390 5.19 28.71 2.52
N THR A 391 5.28 29.93 3.04
CA THR A 391 5.08 30.20 4.48
C THR A 391 4.45 31.57 4.69
N ASP A 392 3.33 31.65 5.42
CA ASP A 392 2.49 32.84 5.55
C ASP A 392 1.80 32.94 6.94
N PHE A 393 1.38 34.15 7.35
CA PHE A 393 0.74 34.39 8.66
C PHE A 393 -0.68 34.98 8.52
N PRO A 394 -1.68 34.18 8.09
CA PRO A 394 -3.02 34.70 7.81
C PRO A 394 -3.75 35.21 9.05
N THR A 395 -4.61 36.21 8.86
CA THR A 395 -5.35 36.90 9.94
C THR A 395 -6.82 37.13 9.59
N GLY A 396 -7.68 37.21 10.60
CA GLY A 396 -9.11 37.49 10.43
C GLY A 396 -9.79 36.50 9.47
N THR A 397 -10.38 37.01 8.39
CA THR A 397 -11.08 36.22 7.37
C THR A 397 -10.17 35.56 6.33
N SER A 398 -8.84 35.71 6.44
CA SER A 398 -7.87 35.00 5.58
C SER A 398 -7.35 33.69 6.19
N ILE A 399 -7.69 33.41 7.46
CA ILE A 399 -7.35 32.12 8.08
C ILE A 399 -8.17 31.02 7.40
N PRO A 400 -7.55 29.94 6.91
CA PRO A 400 -8.25 28.83 6.28
C PRO A 400 -9.34 28.21 7.17
N THR A 401 -10.37 27.66 6.52
CA THR A 401 -11.40 26.84 7.16
C THR A 401 -11.12 25.37 6.88
N ASN A 402 -11.41 24.50 7.84
CA ASN A 402 -11.25 23.05 7.72
C ASN A 402 -11.72 22.50 6.36
N SER A 403 -10.78 21.92 5.62
CA SER A 403 -10.95 21.29 4.30
C SER A 403 -11.92 20.11 4.29
N GLY A 404 -12.04 19.45 5.45
CA GLY A 404 -12.57 18.10 5.61
C GLY A 404 -11.54 17.18 6.30
N HIS A 405 -10.25 17.46 6.09
CA HIS A 405 -9.11 16.56 6.37
C HIS A 405 -8.19 17.07 7.50
N TRP A 406 -8.66 18.01 8.33
CA TRP A 406 -7.86 18.62 9.40
C TRP A 406 -7.73 17.75 10.66
N TYR A 407 -6.50 17.35 10.96
CA TYR A 407 -6.13 16.68 12.20
C TYR A 407 -5.42 17.66 13.14
N GLN A 408 -6.21 18.21 14.08
CA GLN A 408 -5.74 19.16 15.09
C GLN A 408 -5.09 18.43 16.27
N VAL A 409 -3.82 18.71 16.53
CA VAL A 409 -3.02 18.12 17.62
C VAL A 409 -2.68 19.22 18.64
N PRO A 410 -2.99 19.03 19.94
CA PRO A 410 -2.60 19.98 20.99
C PRO A 410 -1.07 20.08 21.15
N VAL A 411 -0.57 21.30 21.25
CA VAL A 411 0.84 21.63 21.47
C VAL A 411 0.98 22.32 22.83
N ASN A 412 1.91 21.84 23.65
CA ASN A 412 2.30 22.53 24.88
C ASN A 412 3.37 23.58 24.53
N LEU A 413 3.12 24.84 24.86
CA LEU A 413 4.09 25.92 24.66
C LEU A 413 4.87 26.15 25.97
N VAL A 414 6.11 25.66 26.01
CA VAL A 414 6.91 25.51 27.23
C VAL A 414 8.05 26.52 27.27
N ASN A 415 8.17 27.27 28.36
CA ASN A 415 9.31 28.17 28.58
C ASN A 415 10.55 27.36 28.99
N PHE A 416 11.66 27.58 28.28
CA PHE A 416 12.98 27.07 28.64
C PHE A 416 13.72 28.09 29.52
N PRO A 417 14.73 27.67 30.32
CA PRO A 417 15.50 28.59 31.15
C PRO A 417 16.43 29.47 30.32
N ASP A 418 16.65 30.72 30.73
CA ASP A 418 17.71 31.61 30.23
C ASP A 418 19.11 31.13 30.71
N ASP A 419 19.47 29.85 30.58
CA ASP A 419 20.67 29.26 31.20
C ASP A 419 21.98 29.80 30.61
N GLY A 420 21.96 30.14 29.31
CA GLY A 420 23.03 30.82 28.59
C GLY A 420 23.36 32.23 29.11
N ARG A 421 22.48 32.83 29.91
CA ARG A 421 22.59 34.22 30.36
C ARG A 421 23.72 34.42 31.36
N GLN A 422 24.76 35.12 30.93
CA GLN A 422 25.88 35.46 31.80
C GLN A 422 25.45 36.42 32.94
N PRO A 423 26.06 36.33 34.15
CA PRO A 423 25.61 37.11 35.31
C PRO A 423 25.58 38.63 35.07
N GLY A 424 24.37 39.21 35.09
CA GLY A 424 24.15 40.63 34.82
C GLY A 424 24.16 41.03 33.34
N GLY A 425 24.31 40.08 32.42
CA GLY A 425 24.19 40.29 30.98
C GLY A 425 22.74 40.50 30.50
N PRO A 426 22.56 40.88 29.23
CA PRO A 426 21.25 40.92 28.56
C PRO A 426 20.68 39.49 28.39
N ALA A 427 19.43 39.42 27.97
CA ALA A 427 18.83 38.23 27.36
C ALA A 427 18.31 38.61 25.97
N PRO A 428 18.22 37.69 25.00
CA PRO A 428 17.49 37.92 23.76
C PRO A 428 15.98 38.03 24.02
N THR A 429 15.22 38.47 23.02
CA THR A 429 13.77 38.31 23.01
C THR A 429 13.44 36.84 22.77
N SER A 430 13.02 36.15 23.82
CA SER A 430 12.66 34.73 23.79
C SER A 430 11.15 34.48 23.86
N ALA A 431 10.73 33.30 23.40
CA ALA A 431 9.36 32.79 23.48
C ALA A 431 9.35 31.28 23.81
N PRO A 432 8.26 30.75 24.40
CA PRO A 432 8.14 29.32 24.70
C PRO A 432 8.17 28.45 23.45
N LEU A 433 8.81 27.28 23.55
CA LEU A 433 8.96 26.30 22.46
C LEU A 433 7.75 25.39 22.33
N ALA A 434 7.52 24.89 21.11
CA ALA A 434 6.43 23.97 20.78
C ALA A 434 6.79 22.52 21.13
N MET A 435 6.10 21.94 22.11
CA MET A 435 6.25 20.52 22.47
C MET A 435 5.01 19.70 22.10
N VAL A 436 5.20 18.68 21.27
CA VAL A 436 4.17 17.77 20.76
C VAL A 436 4.20 16.46 21.56
N PRO A 437 3.04 15.92 22.01
CA PRO A 437 2.98 14.58 22.59
C PRO A 437 3.11 13.52 21.49
N VAL A 438 4.17 12.71 21.57
CA VAL A 438 4.54 11.68 20.59
C VAL A 438 4.60 10.32 21.27
N THR A 439 4.09 9.26 20.62
CA THR A 439 4.31 7.87 21.07
C THR A 439 5.14 7.12 20.04
N VAL A 440 6.33 6.69 20.45
CA VAL A 440 7.24 5.90 19.62
C VAL A 440 7.02 4.41 19.90
N ARG A 441 7.07 3.56 18.87
CA ARG A 441 6.88 2.10 18.99
C ARG A 441 7.95 1.32 18.26
N ASP A 442 8.42 0.27 18.93
CA ASP A 442 9.45 -0.63 18.41
C ASP A 442 9.34 -2.01 19.06
N ASN A 443 9.38 -3.07 18.24
CA ASN A 443 9.46 -4.48 18.67
C ASN A 443 8.45 -4.85 19.79
N GLY A 444 7.20 -4.40 19.65
CA GLY A 444 6.12 -4.67 20.61
C GLY A 444 6.09 -3.80 21.86
N ARG A 445 6.93 -2.76 21.95
CA ARG A 445 6.97 -1.78 23.06
C ARG A 445 6.47 -0.43 22.58
N GLU A 446 5.98 0.39 23.50
CA GLU A 446 5.63 1.79 23.23
C GLU A 446 6.15 2.74 24.33
N VAL A 447 6.52 3.96 23.93
CA VAL A 447 7.00 5.02 24.82
C VAL A 447 6.39 6.35 24.39
N THR A 448 5.50 6.91 25.22
CA THR A 448 4.98 8.27 25.03
C THR A 448 5.88 9.29 25.72
N SER A 449 6.27 10.34 25.00
CA SER A 449 7.06 11.46 25.52
C SER A 449 6.69 12.77 24.81
N TYR A 450 7.30 13.89 25.21
CA TYR A 450 7.13 15.18 24.54
C TYR A 450 8.34 15.47 23.65
N PHE A 451 8.09 15.61 22.35
CA PHE A 451 9.11 15.96 21.37
C PHE A 451 9.10 17.47 21.15
N LEU A 452 10.27 18.05 20.90
CA LEU A 452 10.38 19.41 20.40
C LEU A 452 9.93 19.40 18.93
N LEU A 453 8.88 20.15 18.60
CA LEU A 453 8.55 20.43 17.20
C LEU A 453 9.58 21.41 16.69
N ASP A 454 10.31 21.04 15.63
CA ASP A 454 11.49 21.77 15.17
C ASP A 454 11.48 21.89 13.65
N THR A 455 10.93 22.99 13.14
CA THR A 455 10.98 23.33 11.72
C THR A 455 12.39 23.75 11.25
N GLY A 456 13.32 24.00 12.19
CA GLY A 456 14.76 24.18 11.94
C GLY A 456 15.53 22.87 11.75
N ALA A 457 14.98 21.73 12.19
CA ALA A 457 15.55 20.41 11.99
C ALA A 457 15.10 19.75 10.67
N GLN A 458 16.06 19.25 9.89
CA GLN A 458 15.78 18.45 8.69
C GLN A 458 15.56 16.95 8.98
N LEU A 459 15.79 16.48 10.21
CA LEU A 459 15.68 15.08 10.62
C LEU A 459 15.09 14.99 12.02
N SER A 460 14.21 14.03 12.22
CA SER A 460 13.60 13.67 13.49
C SER A 460 14.47 12.73 14.31
N MET A 461 14.37 12.87 15.64
CA MET A 461 15.28 12.22 16.57
C MET A 461 14.54 11.72 17.80
N VAL A 462 15.08 10.69 18.44
CA VAL A 462 14.67 10.21 19.76
C VAL A 462 15.80 10.41 20.76
N SER A 463 15.48 10.66 22.04
CA SER A 463 16.52 10.75 23.06
C SER A 463 17.00 9.36 23.51
N PRO A 464 18.24 9.21 24.02
CA PRO A 464 18.77 7.92 24.49
C PRO A 464 17.90 7.23 25.56
N SER A 465 17.09 7.98 26.31
CA SER A 465 16.16 7.41 27.30
C SER A 465 14.90 6.81 26.65
N VAL A 466 14.40 7.38 25.55
CA VAL A 466 13.34 6.77 24.72
C VAL A 466 13.86 5.51 24.03
N ALA A 467 15.04 5.58 23.40
CA ALA A 467 15.67 4.41 22.77
C ALA A 467 15.96 3.27 23.77
N GLN A 468 16.44 3.61 24.98
CA GLN A 468 16.65 2.63 26.06
C GLN A 468 15.34 1.99 26.53
N ALA A 469 14.25 2.76 26.68
CA ALA A 469 12.96 2.23 27.09
C ALA A 469 12.34 1.30 26.01
N LEU A 470 12.57 1.61 24.73
CA LEU A 470 12.25 0.74 23.59
C LEU A 470 13.21 -0.46 23.43
N ASN A 471 14.34 -0.50 24.15
CA ASN A 471 15.36 -1.55 24.07
C ASN A 471 16.09 -1.62 22.71
N ILE A 472 16.23 -0.47 22.05
CA ILE A 472 16.99 -0.34 20.79
C ILE A 472 18.50 -0.49 21.09
N ASP A 473 19.21 -1.31 20.32
CA ASP A 473 20.65 -1.54 20.52
C ASP A 473 21.52 -0.41 19.93
N LEU A 474 21.77 0.61 20.75
CA LEU A 474 22.66 1.73 20.42
C LEU A 474 24.15 1.33 20.29
N SER A 475 24.53 0.08 20.53
CA SER A 475 25.90 -0.40 20.29
C SER A 475 26.16 -0.87 18.85
N HIS A 476 25.08 -1.11 18.07
CA HIS A 476 25.12 -1.44 16.65
C HIS A 476 24.13 -0.57 15.86
N PRO A 477 24.32 0.77 15.82
CA PRO A 477 23.50 1.66 15.00
C PRO A 477 23.68 1.34 13.52
N SER A 478 22.68 1.66 12.70
CA SER A 478 22.67 1.29 11.28
C SER A 478 23.58 2.15 10.42
N ASP A 479 23.65 3.44 10.73
CA ASP A 479 24.65 4.37 10.20
C ASP A 479 24.94 5.46 11.25
N THR A 480 25.80 6.43 10.93
CA THR A 480 26.05 7.61 11.77
C THR A 480 26.30 8.82 10.89
N ILE A 481 25.48 9.86 11.09
CA ILE A 481 25.53 11.10 10.30
C ILE A 481 26.04 12.28 11.13
N ASP A 482 26.67 13.25 10.47
CA ASP A 482 27.12 14.50 11.08
C ASP A 482 26.00 15.56 11.02
N VAL A 483 25.31 15.79 12.14
CA VAL A 483 24.25 16.81 12.28
C VAL A 483 24.87 18.14 12.74
N GLY A 484 24.69 19.20 11.95
CA GLY A 484 25.18 20.55 12.27
C GLY A 484 24.10 21.48 12.85
N GLY A 485 24.52 22.42 13.70
CA GLY A 485 23.65 23.48 14.24
C GLY A 485 24.40 24.41 15.18
N VAL A 486 23.69 25.08 16.09
CA VAL A 486 24.34 25.85 17.18
C VAL A 486 25.18 24.90 18.05
N GLY A 487 26.39 25.33 18.41
CA GLY A 487 27.41 24.53 19.09
C GLY A 487 28.36 23.79 18.15
N GLY A 488 28.01 23.64 16.86
CA GLY A 488 28.82 22.93 15.86
C GLY A 488 28.14 21.67 15.36
N THR A 489 28.91 20.60 15.17
CA THR A 489 28.47 19.35 14.54
C THR A 489 28.62 18.16 15.48
N VAL A 490 27.62 17.28 15.52
CA VAL A 490 27.60 16.04 16.32
C VAL A 490 27.32 14.84 15.43
N ALA A 491 28.11 13.78 15.61
CA ALA A 491 27.87 12.49 15.01
C ALA A 491 26.68 11.80 15.72
N VAL A 492 25.54 11.72 15.03
CA VAL A 492 24.29 11.14 15.52
C VAL A 492 24.13 9.73 14.93
N PRO A 493 24.07 8.67 15.76
CA PRO A 493 23.74 7.33 15.29
C PRO A 493 22.29 7.27 14.80
N LEU A 494 22.07 6.61 13.66
CA LEU A 494 20.74 6.35 13.13
C LEU A 494 20.27 4.95 13.57
N VAL A 495 18.98 4.84 13.89
CA VAL A 495 18.33 3.57 14.26
C VAL A 495 16.96 3.45 13.59
N PRO A 496 16.56 2.23 13.18
CA PRO A 496 15.22 1.98 12.69
C PRO A 496 14.20 1.92 13.84
N VAL A 497 12.96 2.33 13.56
CA VAL A 497 11.82 2.31 14.47
C VAL A 497 10.56 1.90 13.70
N ASP A 498 9.72 1.03 14.27
CA ASP A 498 8.56 0.50 13.55
C ASP A 498 7.48 1.56 13.27
N GLN A 499 7.15 2.38 14.26
CA GLN A 499 6.10 3.39 14.16
C GLN A 499 6.31 4.59 15.10
N LEU A 500 5.84 5.78 14.70
CA LEU A 500 5.77 6.97 15.54
C LEU A 500 4.40 7.66 15.37
N ASP A 501 3.73 7.95 16.49
CA ASP A 501 2.38 8.49 16.52
C ASP A 501 2.32 9.92 17.06
N VAL A 502 1.44 10.72 16.46
CA VAL A 502 0.92 11.97 17.02
C VAL A 502 -0.60 11.90 17.12
N LYS A 503 -1.16 12.12 18.32
CA LYS A 503 -2.61 11.94 18.56
C LYS A 503 -3.40 13.23 18.44
N ALA A 504 -4.31 13.29 17.46
CA ALA A 504 -5.22 14.40 17.25
C ALA A 504 -6.33 14.47 18.31
N ALA A 505 -6.85 15.68 18.55
CA ALA A 505 -7.92 15.97 19.50
C ALA A 505 -9.27 15.29 19.15
N ASN A 506 -9.43 14.81 17.91
CA ASN A 506 -10.58 13.97 17.52
C ASN A 506 -10.42 12.48 17.91
N GLY A 507 -9.28 12.09 18.48
CA GLY A 507 -8.96 10.73 18.93
C GLY A 507 -8.19 9.86 17.93
N THR A 508 -7.92 10.37 16.73
CA THR A 508 -7.17 9.66 15.67
C THR A 508 -5.66 9.84 15.86
N SER A 509 -4.88 8.76 15.78
CA SER A 509 -3.43 8.82 15.59
C SER A 509 -3.10 9.15 14.13
N LEU A 510 -2.18 10.08 13.92
CA LEU A 510 -1.35 10.16 12.72
C LEU A 510 -0.10 9.32 13.00
N ALA A 511 0.14 8.26 12.23
CA ALA A 511 1.16 7.26 12.55
C ALA A 511 2.10 7.04 11.37
N TRP A 512 3.32 7.56 11.47
CA TRP A 512 4.43 7.33 10.53
C TRP A 512 5.01 5.93 10.76
N THR A 513 5.41 5.21 9.72
CA THR A 513 5.78 3.78 9.77
C THR A 513 7.11 3.49 9.06
N ASN A 514 7.85 2.46 9.47
CA ASN A 514 9.14 2.07 8.84
C ASN A 514 10.18 3.22 8.82
N LEU A 515 10.52 3.72 10.01
CA LEU A 515 11.23 4.99 10.20
C LEU A 515 12.72 4.83 10.45
N GLN A 516 13.51 5.85 10.11
CA GLN A 516 14.92 5.95 10.48
C GLN A 516 15.19 7.25 11.24
N VAL A 517 15.36 7.15 12.56
CA VAL A 517 15.50 8.30 13.47
C VAL A 517 16.91 8.42 14.02
N GLY A 518 17.38 9.66 14.23
CA GLY A 518 18.63 9.91 14.94
C GLY A 518 18.48 9.71 16.45
N VAL A 519 19.54 9.27 17.15
CA VAL A 519 19.55 9.18 18.62
C VAL A 519 20.51 10.20 19.22
N LEU A 520 19.97 11.29 19.78
CA LEU A 520 20.73 12.43 20.30
C LEU A 520 20.28 12.81 21.72
N ASP A 521 21.24 13.09 22.62
CA ASP A 521 20.93 13.65 23.93
C ASP A 521 20.58 15.14 23.79
N LEU A 522 19.34 15.48 24.14
CA LEU A 522 18.73 16.81 24.00
C LEU A 522 18.50 17.47 25.37
N ASN A 523 19.22 17.02 26.40
CA ASN A 523 19.07 17.49 27.77
C ASN A 523 19.50 18.97 27.95
N VAL A 524 18.56 19.84 28.32
CA VAL A 524 18.82 21.25 28.69
C VAL A 524 18.93 21.35 30.22
N PRO A 525 20.03 21.89 30.79
CA PRO A 525 20.25 21.98 32.24
C PRO A 525 19.15 22.75 32.99
N GLY A 526 18.23 22.02 33.63
CA GLY A 526 17.09 22.59 34.35
C GLY A 526 15.88 22.97 33.47
N GLY A 527 15.91 22.60 32.19
CA GLY A 527 14.76 22.64 31.29
C GLY A 527 13.81 21.43 31.46
N PRO A 528 12.75 21.35 30.66
CA PRO A 528 11.90 20.17 30.56
C PRO A 528 12.63 19.00 29.89
N THR A 529 12.20 17.76 30.17
CA THR A 529 12.71 16.58 29.47
C THR A 529 12.24 16.57 28.01
N ILE A 530 13.17 16.58 27.07
CA ILE A 530 12.91 16.39 25.64
C ILE A 530 12.99 14.88 25.33
N GLY A 531 11.91 14.32 24.78
CA GLY A 531 11.83 12.93 24.33
C GLY A 531 12.46 12.70 22.95
N GLY A 532 12.60 13.76 22.16
CA GLY A 532 13.06 13.71 20.78
C GLY A 532 12.82 15.03 20.06
N VAL A 533 13.20 15.07 18.79
CA VAL A 533 12.87 16.15 17.84
C VAL A 533 11.86 15.61 16.84
N PHE A 534 10.79 16.37 16.61
CA PHE A 534 9.81 16.18 15.55
C PHE A 534 10.12 17.21 14.46
N GLY A 535 10.87 16.80 13.45
CA GLY A 535 11.48 17.64 12.44
C GLY A 535 10.63 17.83 11.18
N MET A 536 11.22 18.54 10.21
CA MET A 536 10.59 18.78 8.90
C MET A 536 10.41 17.51 8.06
N ASP A 537 11.17 16.44 8.30
CA ASP A 537 11.08 15.14 7.62
C ASP A 537 9.74 14.43 7.88
N PHE A 538 9.21 14.51 9.10
CA PHE A 538 7.85 14.09 9.41
C PHE A 538 6.79 15.04 8.83
N LEU A 539 7.09 16.35 8.77
CA LEU A 539 6.18 17.33 8.17
C LEU A 539 6.14 17.26 6.63
N THR A 540 7.19 16.79 5.95
CA THR A 540 7.25 16.65 4.48
C THR A 540 7.07 15.21 3.98
N SER A 541 6.87 14.23 4.86
CA SER A 541 6.88 12.80 4.54
C SER A 541 6.08 12.43 3.28
N GLY A 542 6.73 11.66 2.40
CA GLY A 542 6.23 11.20 1.11
C GLY A 542 6.58 12.14 -0.05
N TRP A 543 6.86 13.43 0.21
CA TRP A 543 7.25 14.36 -0.85
C TRP A 543 8.68 14.10 -1.37
N ALA A 544 9.59 13.53 -0.58
CA ALA A 544 10.95 13.22 -1.06
C ALA A 544 10.94 12.23 -2.23
N ALA A 545 10.07 11.22 -2.18
CA ALA A 545 9.88 10.23 -3.25
C ALA A 545 9.33 10.87 -4.55
N LYS A 546 8.60 11.99 -4.44
CA LYS A 546 8.10 12.76 -5.59
C LYS A 546 9.17 13.69 -6.15
N ILE A 547 9.82 14.50 -5.29
CA ILE A 547 10.61 15.66 -5.71
C ILE A 547 12.09 15.36 -5.91
N LEU A 548 12.74 14.56 -5.05
CA LEU A 548 14.19 14.34 -5.15
C LEU A 548 14.63 13.67 -6.47
N PRO A 549 13.90 12.68 -7.03
CA PRO A 549 14.22 12.14 -8.35
C PRO A 549 14.14 13.20 -9.45
N MET A 550 13.13 14.08 -9.42
CA MET A 550 12.94 15.13 -10.43
C MET A 550 14.11 16.13 -10.45
N LEU A 551 14.61 16.52 -9.27
CA LEU A 551 15.80 17.38 -9.15
C LEU A 551 17.09 16.71 -9.66
N LEU A 552 17.12 15.38 -9.74
CA LEU A 552 18.21 14.58 -10.31
C LEU A 552 17.97 14.19 -11.79
N GLY A 553 16.89 14.69 -12.41
CA GLY A 553 16.53 14.41 -13.81
C GLY A 553 15.90 13.03 -14.04
N GLN A 554 15.36 12.41 -12.99
CA GLN A 554 14.67 11.12 -13.01
C GLN A 554 13.15 11.31 -12.78
N PRO A 555 12.30 10.35 -13.20
CA PRO A 555 10.88 10.37 -12.81
C PRO A 555 10.75 10.21 -11.29
N GLY A 556 9.93 11.04 -10.66
CA GLY A 556 9.51 10.87 -9.26
C GLY A 556 8.27 9.99 -9.11
N SER A 557 7.84 9.78 -7.87
CA SER A 557 6.52 9.19 -7.59
C SER A 557 5.38 9.98 -8.26
N SER A 558 4.29 9.29 -8.61
CA SER A 558 3.04 9.94 -9.00
C SER A 558 2.25 10.48 -7.80
N GLU A 559 2.42 9.88 -6.63
CA GLU A 559 1.69 10.20 -5.40
C GLU A 559 2.18 11.51 -4.78
N ASN A 560 1.34 12.13 -3.96
CA ASN A 560 1.70 13.30 -3.15
C ASN A 560 2.36 12.84 -1.84
N GLY A 561 2.99 13.76 -1.12
CA GLY A 561 3.27 13.53 0.30
C GLY A 561 2.00 13.57 1.14
N TYR A 562 2.11 13.22 2.41
CA TYR A 562 0.92 12.95 3.24
C TYR A 562 0.18 14.21 3.70
N PHE A 563 0.77 15.39 3.52
CA PHE A 563 0.18 16.69 3.87
C PHE A 563 0.36 17.69 2.72
N ASP A 564 -0.71 18.40 2.37
CA ASP A 564 -0.64 19.59 1.50
C ASP A 564 -0.21 20.82 2.30
N HIS A 565 -0.71 20.92 3.54
CA HIS A 565 -0.50 22.04 4.44
C HIS A 565 -0.30 21.59 5.89
N VAL A 566 0.55 22.33 6.59
CA VAL A 566 0.70 22.25 8.05
C VAL A 566 0.46 23.66 8.62
N TYR A 567 -0.47 23.80 9.55
CA TYR A 567 -0.76 25.08 10.20
C TYR A 567 -0.38 25.07 11.67
N LEU A 568 0.20 26.17 12.15
CA LEU A 568 0.56 26.37 13.56
C LEU A 568 -0.32 27.48 14.16
N ASP A 569 -1.27 27.11 15.02
CA ASP A 569 -2.15 28.05 15.71
C ASP A 569 -1.63 28.31 17.14
N TYR A 570 -0.78 29.33 17.26
CA TYR A 570 -0.22 29.79 18.54
C TYR A 570 -0.86 31.09 19.01
N ARG A 571 -2.07 31.44 18.52
CA ARG A 571 -2.85 32.60 18.97
C ARG A 571 -3.17 32.58 20.47
N ASN A 572 -3.11 31.40 21.09
CA ASN A 572 -3.33 31.19 22.52
C ASN A 572 -2.03 31.08 23.34
N ALA A 573 -0.85 31.40 22.79
CA ALA A 573 0.45 31.19 23.44
C ALA A 573 0.56 31.75 24.88
N SER A 574 -0.16 32.84 25.18
CA SER A 574 -0.26 33.42 26.53
C SER A 574 -0.84 32.49 27.62
N SER A 575 -1.51 31.39 27.26
CA SER A 575 -1.96 30.34 28.20
C SER A 575 -1.06 29.10 28.23
N GLY A 576 0.06 29.09 27.51
CA GLY A 576 0.95 27.93 27.37
C GLY A 576 0.41 26.84 26.44
N ALA A 577 -0.60 27.15 25.61
CA ALA A 577 -1.24 26.19 24.71
C ALA A 577 -1.24 26.69 23.25
N GLY A 578 -0.99 25.76 22.33
CA GLY A 578 -1.11 25.93 20.90
C GLY A 578 -1.71 24.70 20.24
N THR A 579 -1.82 24.72 18.91
CA THR A 579 -2.28 23.58 18.11
C THR A 579 -1.46 23.52 16.82
N ILE A 580 -0.97 22.32 16.46
CA ILE A 580 -0.54 22.02 15.09
C ILE A 580 -1.70 21.34 14.36
N ILE A 581 -1.96 21.75 13.12
CA ILE A 581 -3.05 21.24 12.29
C ILE A 581 -2.43 20.65 11.03
N PHE A 582 -2.58 19.34 10.86
CA PHE A 582 -2.21 18.64 9.65
C PHE A 582 -3.41 18.64 8.69
N ASP A 583 -3.23 19.18 7.48
CA ASP A 583 -4.19 19.03 6.38
C ASP A 583 -3.73 17.82 5.56
N VAL A 584 -4.29 16.65 5.88
CA VAL A 584 -3.88 15.37 5.27
C VAL A 584 -4.37 15.33 3.83
N ASP A 585 -3.51 14.93 2.89
CA ASP A 585 -3.88 14.79 1.48
C ASP A 585 -5.10 13.82 1.37
N PRO A 586 -6.15 14.13 0.60
CA PRO A 586 -7.37 13.33 0.55
C PRO A 586 -7.22 11.88 0.06
N SER A 587 -6.08 11.51 -0.55
CA SER A 587 -5.74 10.13 -0.90
C SER A 587 -5.17 9.33 0.28
N HIS A 588 -4.66 10.02 1.30
CA HIS A 588 -4.08 9.44 2.53
C HIS A 588 -5.03 9.52 3.74
N ASP A 589 -6.05 10.38 3.73
CA ASP A 589 -7.07 10.47 4.80
C ASP A 589 -8.06 9.28 4.78
N THR A 590 -7.57 8.10 5.16
CA THR A 590 -8.39 6.90 5.38
C THR A 590 -8.27 6.38 6.82
N PRO A 591 -8.95 7.00 7.82
CA PRO A 591 -8.80 6.62 9.23
C PRO A 591 -9.40 5.24 9.53
N ALA A 592 -8.52 4.25 9.65
CA ALA A 592 -8.83 2.88 10.03
C ALA A 592 -9.02 2.73 11.55
N VAL A 593 -9.41 1.54 12.00
CA VAL A 593 -9.03 1.08 13.35
C VAL A 593 -7.54 0.76 13.29
N PRO A 594 -6.72 1.10 14.31
CA PRO A 594 -5.29 0.82 14.27
C PRO A 594 -5.05 -0.68 13.99
N ASP A 595 -4.43 -1.01 12.84
CA ASP A 595 -4.37 -2.40 12.36
C ASP A 595 -3.53 -3.24 13.33
N PRO A 596 -4.06 -4.34 13.88
CA PRO A 596 -3.36 -5.11 14.89
C PRO A 596 -2.45 -6.16 14.18
N HIS A 597 -1.27 -5.70 13.76
CA HIS A 597 -0.30 -6.31 12.84
C HIS A 597 -0.34 -7.86 12.78
N PRO A 598 -1.03 -8.45 11.78
CA PRO A 598 -1.50 -9.83 11.89
C PRO A 598 -0.49 -10.87 11.40
N LEU A 599 0.45 -11.29 12.27
CA LEU A 599 1.20 -12.54 12.05
C LEU A 599 0.21 -13.71 12.00
N SER A 600 0.11 -14.36 10.84
CA SER A 600 -0.81 -15.48 10.61
C SER A 600 -0.03 -16.77 10.40
N VAL A 601 0.11 -17.57 11.44
CA VAL A 601 0.83 -18.86 11.41
C VAL A 601 -0.16 -20.01 11.21
N SER A 602 -0.23 -20.56 10.02
CA SER A 602 -0.87 -21.87 9.76
C SER A 602 0.07 -23.02 10.12
N TYR A 603 -0.45 -24.11 10.66
CA TYR A 603 0.34 -25.29 11.02
C TYR A 603 -0.39 -26.61 10.73
N SER A 604 0.39 -27.65 10.43
CA SER A 604 -0.11 -29.01 10.16
C SER A 604 0.91 -30.04 10.63
N SER A 605 0.45 -31.21 11.08
CA SER A 605 1.31 -32.29 11.62
C SER A 605 2.18 -31.92 12.85
N ILE A 606 1.87 -30.82 13.53
CA ILE A 606 2.55 -30.37 14.76
C ILE A 606 1.85 -31.00 15.99
N ALA A 607 2.63 -31.44 16.99
CA ALA A 607 2.14 -32.15 18.16
C ALA A 607 1.90 -31.25 19.40
N ALA A 608 2.57 -30.10 19.49
CA ALA A 608 2.27 -29.08 20.51
C ALA A 608 2.43 -27.66 19.94
N VAL A 609 1.53 -26.76 20.33
CA VAL A 609 1.49 -25.38 19.83
C VAL A 609 1.35 -24.41 20.99
N HIS A 610 2.39 -23.61 21.20
CA HIS A 610 2.51 -22.60 22.22
C HIS A 610 2.34 -21.20 21.61
N ALA A 611 1.55 -20.38 22.29
CA ALA A 611 1.46 -18.94 22.07
C ALA A 611 1.83 -18.29 23.41
N VAL A 612 2.96 -17.59 23.45
CA VAL A 612 3.58 -17.02 24.66
C VAL A 612 3.47 -15.51 24.59
N GLY A 613 2.88 -14.93 25.63
CA GLY A 613 2.61 -13.51 25.75
C GLY A 613 3.84 -12.63 26.01
N GLY A 614 3.57 -11.39 26.39
CA GLY A 614 4.56 -10.39 26.77
C GLY A 614 4.22 -9.69 28.08
N GLY A 615 4.84 -8.52 28.31
CA GLY A 615 4.29 -7.58 29.29
C GLY A 615 3.09 -6.83 28.69
N GLY A 616 2.15 -6.41 29.53
CA GLY A 616 0.87 -5.85 29.07
C GLY A 616 -0.20 -6.94 29.01
N SER A 617 -1.48 -6.53 28.93
CA SER A 617 -2.60 -7.47 29.07
C SER A 617 -2.87 -8.27 27.80
N ASP A 618 -2.78 -9.59 27.88
CA ASP A 618 -2.91 -10.48 26.74
C ASP A 618 -4.25 -11.21 26.69
N LEU A 619 -4.93 -11.17 25.54
CA LEU A 619 -6.18 -11.86 25.26
C LEU A 619 -5.93 -13.11 24.41
N LEU A 620 -5.91 -14.28 25.04
CA LEU A 620 -5.79 -15.57 24.36
C LEU A 620 -7.18 -16.15 24.05
N SER A 621 -7.56 -16.21 22.78
CA SER A 621 -8.79 -16.85 22.29
C SER A 621 -8.48 -18.25 21.73
N VAL A 622 -9.13 -19.29 22.27
CA VAL A 622 -8.90 -20.69 21.86
C VAL A 622 -10.22 -21.36 21.42
N THR A 623 -10.25 -21.80 20.17
CA THR A 623 -11.30 -22.68 19.62
C THR A 623 -10.81 -24.14 19.69
N PRO A 624 -11.64 -25.10 20.17
CA PRO A 624 -11.27 -26.51 20.27
C PRO A 624 -10.81 -27.10 18.93
N SER A 625 -9.57 -27.59 18.91
CA SER A 625 -8.96 -28.36 17.84
C SER A 625 -8.36 -29.65 18.41
N THR A 626 -7.99 -30.60 17.54
CA THR A 626 -7.60 -31.97 17.94
C THR A 626 -6.22 -32.07 18.59
N THR A 627 -5.41 -30.99 18.62
CA THR A 627 -4.14 -30.93 19.36
C THR A 627 -3.72 -29.47 19.59
N ILE A 628 -3.89 -28.92 20.81
CA ILE A 628 -3.34 -27.61 21.22
C ILE A 628 -2.91 -27.67 22.70
N ALA A 629 -1.70 -27.18 23.01
CA ALA A 629 -1.14 -27.14 24.36
C ALA A 629 -0.43 -25.78 24.59
N TYR A 630 -1.22 -24.75 24.88
CA TYR A 630 -0.77 -23.35 24.97
C TYR A 630 -0.19 -22.99 26.35
N THR A 631 0.42 -21.80 26.47
CA THR A 631 1.09 -21.34 27.71
C THR A 631 1.06 -19.81 27.77
N VAL A 632 0.13 -19.23 28.53
CA VAL A 632 0.10 -17.78 28.81
C VAL A 632 1.35 -17.38 29.62
N ASP A 633 1.79 -16.13 29.51
CA ASP A 633 3.08 -15.67 30.05
C ASP A 633 3.17 -15.71 31.59
N GLY A 634 4.40 -15.64 32.10
CA GLY A 634 4.72 -15.54 33.52
C GLY A 634 5.33 -14.20 33.96
N GLY A 635 5.24 -13.16 33.13
CA GLY A 635 5.82 -11.84 33.36
C GLY A 635 5.20 -11.06 34.53
N THR A 636 5.90 -10.00 34.93
CA THR A 636 5.43 -9.07 35.98
C THR A 636 4.67 -7.91 35.36
N GLN A 637 3.34 -7.99 35.37
CA GLN A 637 2.46 -6.95 34.81
C GLN A 637 2.65 -5.57 35.49
N PRO A 638 2.73 -4.47 34.72
CA PRO A 638 2.48 -3.13 35.23
C PRO A 638 1.07 -2.99 35.81
N SER A 639 0.91 -2.15 36.84
CA SER A 639 -0.27 -2.19 37.71
C SER A 639 -1.60 -1.90 37.02
N GLY A 640 -2.46 -2.93 36.91
CA GLY A 640 -3.89 -2.78 36.57
C GLY A 640 -4.37 -3.58 35.37
N GLY A 641 -3.46 -4.19 34.60
CA GLY A 641 -3.79 -5.15 33.54
C GLY A 641 -4.32 -6.49 34.07
N ALA A 642 -4.95 -7.27 33.19
CA ALA A 642 -5.48 -8.60 33.48
C ALA A 642 -5.35 -9.51 32.25
N ASP A 643 -4.54 -10.56 32.35
CA ASP A 643 -4.37 -11.53 31.26
C ASP A 643 -5.62 -12.40 31.18
N THR A 644 -6.19 -12.47 29.98
CA THR A 644 -7.56 -12.93 29.73
C THR A 644 -7.55 -14.10 28.75
N LEU A 645 -8.20 -15.20 29.12
CA LEU A 645 -8.33 -16.37 28.25
C LEU A 645 -9.78 -16.67 27.92
N GLN A 646 -10.13 -16.59 26.64
CA GLN A 646 -11.45 -16.89 26.12
C GLN A 646 -11.48 -18.26 25.41
N LEU A 647 -12.12 -19.25 26.04
CA LEU A 647 -12.37 -20.55 25.43
C LEU A 647 -13.73 -20.51 24.70
N ILE A 648 -13.74 -20.75 23.38
CA ILE A 648 -14.95 -20.72 22.54
C ILE A 648 -15.44 -22.16 22.32
N PRO A 649 -16.40 -22.70 23.12
CA PRO A 649 -16.62 -24.13 23.18
C PRO A 649 -17.54 -24.61 22.06
N GLY A 650 -17.03 -25.49 21.18
CA GLY A 650 -17.87 -26.22 20.22
C GLY A 650 -18.85 -27.21 20.89
N ASN A 651 -18.60 -27.60 22.15
CA ASN A 651 -19.48 -28.39 23.02
C ASN A 651 -19.21 -28.05 24.49
N SER A 652 -20.20 -28.20 25.38
CA SER A 652 -20.10 -27.84 26.80
C SER A 652 -20.12 -29.06 27.73
N GLN A 653 -19.14 -29.17 28.63
CA GLN A 653 -19.32 -29.56 30.05
C GLN A 653 -18.07 -29.16 30.86
N ALA A 654 -18.22 -28.31 31.87
CA ALA A 654 -17.20 -28.04 32.88
C ALA A 654 -17.62 -28.73 34.19
N VAL A 655 -16.77 -29.60 34.74
CA VAL A 655 -17.03 -30.28 36.02
C VAL A 655 -16.40 -29.49 37.15
N ALA A 656 -17.23 -28.91 38.02
CA ALA A 656 -16.77 -28.08 39.12
C ALA A 656 -16.15 -28.91 40.27
N ASN A 657 -14.87 -29.24 40.14
CA ASN A 657 -13.99 -29.55 41.25
C ASN A 657 -12.57 -29.08 40.88
N GLY A 658 -11.96 -28.22 41.72
CA GLY A 658 -10.90 -27.31 41.27
C GLY A 658 -9.63 -27.98 40.75
N SER A 659 -9.29 -27.73 39.48
CA SER A 659 -7.97 -27.23 39.02
C SER A 659 -7.84 -27.16 37.50
N THR A 660 -8.61 -27.94 36.73
CA THR A 660 -8.44 -28.05 35.27
C THR A 660 -9.75 -27.86 34.49
N ILE A 661 -9.70 -27.09 33.39
CA ILE A 661 -10.69 -27.17 32.32
C ILE A 661 -10.20 -28.21 31.31
N THR A 662 -11.07 -29.11 30.88
CA THR A 662 -10.74 -30.13 29.86
C THR A 662 -11.38 -29.75 28.54
N VAL A 663 -10.61 -29.14 27.65
CA VAL A 663 -10.95 -29.05 26.23
C VAL A 663 -10.41 -30.32 25.55
N PRO A 664 -11.25 -31.13 24.86
CA PRO A 664 -10.77 -32.21 24.01
C PRO A 664 -10.07 -31.65 22.77
N GLY A 665 -8.82 -32.00 22.46
CA GLY A 665 -7.90 -32.84 23.24
C GLY A 665 -6.44 -32.69 22.81
N ASP A 666 -5.47 -33.31 23.49
CA ASP A 666 -5.63 -34.30 24.56
C ASP A 666 -4.67 -34.15 25.77
N LYS A 667 -4.54 -32.91 26.30
CA LYS A 667 -4.16 -32.45 27.69
C LYS A 667 -3.24 -31.23 27.63
N ALA A 668 -3.17 -30.37 28.66
CA ALA A 668 -4.10 -30.11 29.76
C ALA A 668 -3.90 -28.67 30.24
N ILE A 669 -4.99 -28.02 30.64
CA ILE A 669 -5.02 -26.60 30.98
C ILE A 669 -4.72 -26.43 32.48
N ASN A 670 -3.58 -25.82 32.82
CA ASN A 670 -3.21 -25.35 34.16
C ASN A 670 -2.46 -24.02 34.03
N TYR A 671 -2.67 -23.08 34.95
CA TYR A 671 -2.15 -21.71 34.84
C TYR A 671 -1.34 -21.29 36.06
N ALA A 672 -0.39 -20.39 35.83
CA ALA A 672 -0.09 -19.28 36.72
C ALA A 672 -0.29 -17.99 35.89
N ASN A 673 -0.63 -16.87 36.53
CA ASN A 673 -0.78 -15.55 35.89
C ASN A 673 -1.80 -15.55 34.72
N ILE A 674 -3.03 -15.95 35.03
CA ILE A 674 -4.21 -15.53 34.28
C ILE A 674 -5.16 -14.92 35.30
N GLU A 675 -5.52 -13.65 35.09
CA GLU A 675 -6.45 -12.92 35.93
C GLU A 675 -7.92 -13.19 35.56
N GLU A 676 -8.24 -13.41 34.28
CA GLU A 676 -9.61 -13.67 33.81
C GLU A 676 -9.76 -14.87 32.83
N LEU A 677 -10.82 -15.66 33.02
CA LEU A 677 -11.09 -16.87 32.25
C LEU A 677 -12.56 -16.92 31.79
N ILE A 678 -12.77 -16.69 30.50
CA ILE A 678 -14.06 -16.55 29.83
C ILE A 678 -14.42 -17.85 29.11
N LEU A 679 -15.64 -18.36 29.36
CA LEU A 679 -16.17 -19.57 28.71
C LEU A 679 -17.35 -19.18 27.81
N GLY A 680 -17.13 -19.18 26.50
CA GLY A 680 -18.02 -18.55 25.53
C GLY A 680 -19.30 -19.32 25.17
N SER A 681 -20.24 -18.63 24.53
CA SER A 681 -21.29 -19.23 23.69
C SER A 681 -21.91 -18.19 22.77
N THR A 682 -22.05 -18.48 21.48
CA THR A 682 -23.16 -18.08 20.58
C THR A 682 -22.88 -18.54 19.15
N SER A 683 -23.96 -18.77 18.37
CA SER A 683 -23.91 -18.91 16.91
C SER A 683 -24.72 -17.77 16.28
N GLY A 684 -24.37 -17.38 15.05
CA GLY A 684 -24.98 -16.24 14.36
C GLY A 684 -26.47 -16.42 14.02
N ALA A 685 -27.19 -15.32 13.88
CA ALA A 685 -28.60 -15.32 13.50
C ALA A 685 -28.82 -15.82 12.06
N ALA A 686 -29.90 -16.58 11.84
CA ALA A 686 -30.19 -17.18 10.55
C ALA A 686 -30.79 -16.18 9.55
N THR A 687 -30.46 -16.32 8.26
CA THR A 687 -31.02 -15.45 7.20
C THR A 687 -31.54 -16.26 6.01
N ALA A 688 -32.51 -15.71 5.29
CA ALA A 688 -32.98 -16.23 4.01
C ALA A 688 -33.45 -15.07 3.11
N THR A 689 -33.17 -15.15 1.81
CA THR A 689 -33.58 -14.18 0.79
C THR A 689 -33.91 -14.94 -0.49
N PHE A 690 -34.98 -14.56 -1.19
CA PHE A 690 -35.41 -15.23 -2.42
C PHE A 690 -34.75 -14.59 -3.64
N VAL A 691 -34.27 -15.42 -4.58
CA VAL A 691 -33.51 -14.99 -5.77
C VAL A 691 -34.39 -15.05 -7.02
N LYS A 692 -34.86 -16.24 -7.43
CA LYS A 692 -35.64 -16.43 -8.67
C LYS A 692 -36.49 -17.71 -8.64
N GLN A 693 -37.35 -17.85 -9.65
CA GLN A 693 -37.87 -19.15 -10.09
C GLN A 693 -37.14 -19.57 -11.37
N ASP A 694 -36.89 -20.87 -11.56
CA ASP A 694 -36.36 -21.43 -12.81
C ASP A 694 -37.20 -22.62 -13.27
N ALA A 695 -37.85 -22.48 -14.43
CA ALA A 695 -38.64 -23.52 -15.09
C ALA A 695 -37.99 -24.01 -16.42
N THR A 696 -36.80 -23.50 -16.76
CA THR A 696 -36.09 -23.83 -18.01
C THR A 696 -35.05 -24.94 -17.81
N THR A 697 -34.44 -25.02 -16.63
CA THR A 697 -33.43 -26.04 -16.30
C THR A 697 -34.04 -27.45 -16.16
N GLN A 698 -35.33 -27.54 -15.78
CA GLN A 698 -36.06 -28.78 -15.55
C GLN A 698 -35.26 -29.76 -14.66
N GLY A 699 -35.24 -31.06 -14.95
CA GLY A 699 -34.45 -32.02 -14.20
C GLY A 699 -32.95 -32.01 -14.54
N THR A 700 -32.48 -31.09 -15.40
CA THR A 700 -31.10 -31.03 -15.91
C THR A 700 -30.21 -30.18 -15.01
N TRP A 701 -30.13 -30.55 -13.75
CA TRP A 701 -29.50 -29.77 -12.68
C TRP A 701 -27.97 -29.76 -12.73
N ILE A 702 -27.34 -30.80 -13.30
CA ILE A 702 -25.88 -30.96 -13.23
C ILE A 702 -25.22 -29.84 -14.05
N ASN A 703 -24.29 -29.13 -13.40
CA ASN A 703 -23.64 -27.87 -13.82
C ASN A 703 -24.50 -26.59 -13.68
N ALA A 704 -25.80 -26.69 -13.43
CA ALA A 704 -26.70 -25.54 -13.24
C ALA A 704 -26.97 -25.23 -11.76
N TYR A 705 -27.09 -26.27 -10.93
CA TYR A 705 -27.35 -26.25 -9.49
C TYR A 705 -26.52 -27.32 -8.77
N GLY A 706 -26.42 -27.23 -7.44
CA GLY A 706 -25.82 -28.24 -6.58
C GLY A 706 -24.29 -28.32 -6.63
N LYS A 707 -23.60 -27.22 -6.97
CA LYS A 707 -22.13 -27.19 -7.13
C LYS A 707 -21.37 -27.45 -5.82
N GLN A 708 -21.95 -27.15 -4.65
CA GLN A 708 -21.37 -27.46 -3.33
C GLN A 708 -21.97 -28.73 -2.71
N GLY A 709 -23.20 -29.08 -3.06
CA GLY A 709 -23.82 -30.35 -2.68
C GLY A 709 -25.27 -30.48 -3.11
N TYR A 710 -25.85 -31.66 -2.91
CA TYR A 710 -27.21 -31.97 -3.34
C TYR A 710 -27.84 -33.11 -2.54
N ASP A 711 -29.16 -33.16 -2.56
CA ASP A 711 -29.98 -34.31 -2.19
C ASP A 711 -31.01 -34.52 -3.31
N VAL A 712 -30.78 -35.54 -4.15
CA VAL A 712 -31.72 -35.95 -5.21
C VAL A 712 -32.64 -37.01 -4.60
N ILE A 713 -33.88 -36.63 -4.29
CA ILE A 713 -34.73 -37.44 -3.43
C ILE A 713 -35.05 -38.79 -4.09
N GLY A 714 -34.86 -39.88 -3.34
CA GLY A 714 -34.98 -41.26 -3.84
C GLY A 714 -33.77 -41.75 -4.66
N GLY A 715 -32.79 -40.89 -4.90
CA GLY A 715 -31.50 -41.19 -5.52
C GLY A 715 -30.34 -41.02 -4.53
N SER A 716 -29.29 -40.35 -4.97
CA SER A 716 -28.08 -40.06 -4.17
C SER A 716 -28.12 -38.67 -3.55
N ALA A 717 -27.63 -38.55 -2.31
CA ALA A 717 -27.26 -37.29 -1.69
C ALA A 717 -25.73 -37.18 -1.54
N GLY A 718 -25.23 -35.95 -1.60
CA GLY A 718 -23.84 -35.57 -1.34
C GLY A 718 -23.83 -34.15 -0.78
N LEU A 719 -23.94 -34.04 0.55
CA LEU A 719 -23.96 -32.76 1.27
C LEU A 719 -22.56 -32.44 1.82
N PRO A 720 -22.14 -31.16 1.82
CA PRO A 720 -20.84 -30.75 2.35
C PRO A 720 -20.86 -30.73 3.89
N GLY A 721 -19.67 -30.84 4.51
CA GLY A 721 -19.55 -31.01 5.96
C GLY A 721 -20.12 -29.88 6.84
N TYR A 722 -20.31 -28.68 6.29
CA TYR A 722 -20.94 -27.56 7.00
C TYR A 722 -22.48 -27.60 6.97
N ALA A 723 -23.10 -28.49 6.17
CA ALA A 723 -24.53 -28.49 5.90
C ALA A 723 -25.23 -29.79 6.35
N THR A 724 -26.07 -29.69 7.38
CA THR A 724 -26.93 -30.80 7.82
C THR A 724 -28.37 -30.55 7.35
N VAL A 725 -28.93 -31.48 6.57
CA VAL A 725 -30.32 -31.45 6.09
C VAL A 725 -31.11 -32.56 6.78
N THR A 726 -32.19 -32.20 7.49
CA THR A 726 -33.01 -33.14 8.28
C THR A 726 -34.51 -32.96 7.96
N PRO A 727 -35.10 -33.81 7.11
CA PRO A 727 -36.52 -33.78 6.78
C PRO A 727 -37.39 -34.40 7.90
N SER A 728 -38.56 -33.83 8.17
CA SER A 728 -39.53 -34.35 9.15
C SER A 728 -40.99 -34.20 8.72
N GLY A 729 -41.81 -35.22 8.99
CA GLY A 729 -43.24 -35.26 8.64
C GLY A 729 -43.57 -35.72 7.20
N GLN A 730 -42.57 -36.25 6.48
CA GLN A 730 -42.63 -36.63 5.07
C GLN A 730 -42.64 -38.16 4.87
N SER A 731 -43.19 -38.60 3.74
CA SER A 731 -43.04 -39.95 3.18
C SER A 731 -42.26 -39.90 1.86
N GLY A 732 -41.59 -40.99 1.46
CA GLY A 732 -40.93 -41.08 0.15
C GLY A 732 -41.82 -41.70 -0.93
N TRP A 733 -41.72 -41.23 -2.16
CA TRP A 733 -42.37 -41.83 -3.34
C TRP A 733 -41.46 -41.80 -4.57
N THR A 734 -41.59 -42.80 -5.45
CA THR A 734 -40.87 -42.89 -6.72
C THR A 734 -41.85 -43.23 -7.84
N TRP A 735 -42.04 -42.31 -8.79
CA TRP A 735 -42.85 -42.55 -9.98
C TRP A 735 -42.07 -43.31 -11.07
N ALA A 736 -40.77 -43.03 -11.23
CA ALA A 736 -39.89 -43.73 -12.15
C ALA A 736 -38.47 -43.79 -11.59
N ALA A 737 -37.98 -45.00 -11.29
CA ALA A 737 -36.62 -45.23 -10.78
C ALA A 737 -35.52 -45.10 -11.86
N GLY A 738 -35.91 -45.05 -13.13
CA GLY A 738 -35.01 -44.78 -14.26
C GLY A 738 -35.81 -44.33 -15.47
N THR A 739 -35.43 -43.20 -16.06
CA THR A 739 -36.06 -42.62 -17.26
C THR A 739 -35.07 -41.74 -18.04
N THR A 740 -35.43 -41.38 -19.27
CA THR A 740 -34.71 -40.40 -20.11
C THR A 740 -35.45 -39.06 -20.23
N ASP A 741 -36.64 -38.94 -19.65
CA ASP A 741 -37.45 -37.70 -19.65
C ASP A 741 -36.70 -36.55 -18.93
N VAL A 742 -36.53 -35.42 -19.62
CA VAL A 742 -35.77 -34.25 -19.14
C VAL A 742 -36.36 -33.58 -17.89
N ARG A 743 -37.63 -33.86 -17.56
CA ARG A 743 -38.30 -33.39 -16.33
C ARG A 743 -37.89 -34.18 -15.09
N ALA A 744 -37.26 -35.35 -15.25
CA ALA A 744 -36.72 -36.13 -14.14
C ALA A 744 -35.29 -35.68 -13.80
N LEU A 745 -34.92 -35.64 -12.52
CA LEU A 745 -33.59 -35.22 -12.07
C LEU A 745 -32.52 -36.19 -12.58
N GLN A 746 -31.41 -35.67 -13.11
CA GLN A 746 -30.26 -36.50 -13.49
C GLN A 746 -29.72 -37.27 -12.27
N ALA A 747 -29.40 -38.55 -12.47
CA ALA A 747 -28.71 -39.36 -11.46
C ALA A 747 -27.19 -39.31 -11.71
N PRO A 748 -26.38 -38.74 -10.79
CA PRO A 748 -24.94 -38.56 -10.96
C PRO A 748 -24.20 -39.83 -11.38
N GLY A 749 -23.20 -39.67 -12.25
CA GLY A 749 -22.40 -40.79 -12.78
C GLY A 749 -23.15 -41.72 -13.76
N THR A 750 -24.38 -41.40 -14.15
CA THR A 750 -25.18 -42.22 -15.08
C THR A 750 -25.77 -41.41 -16.23
N THR A 751 -26.23 -42.10 -17.29
CA THR A 751 -27.07 -41.51 -18.35
C THR A 751 -28.57 -41.56 -18.03
N SER A 752 -28.94 -41.89 -16.79
CA SER A 752 -30.33 -42.07 -16.33
C SER A 752 -30.81 -40.88 -15.51
N ARG A 753 -32.12 -40.72 -15.42
CA ARG A 753 -32.82 -39.75 -14.58
C ARG A 753 -33.81 -40.46 -13.65
N ILE A 754 -34.14 -39.83 -12.53
CA ILE A 754 -35.09 -40.34 -11.53
C ILE A 754 -36.22 -39.33 -11.29
N ALA A 755 -37.45 -39.85 -11.22
CA ALA A 755 -38.64 -39.10 -10.83
C ALA A 755 -39.14 -39.64 -9.49
N ALA A 756 -38.78 -38.95 -8.42
CA ALA A 756 -39.11 -39.29 -7.03
C ALA A 756 -39.21 -38.02 -6.17
N CYS A 757 -39.80 -38.13 -4.98
CA CYS A 757 -40.00 -37.02 -4.05
C CYS A 757 -40.17 -37.47 -2.59
N TRP A 758 -39.96 -36.53 -1.67
CA TRP A 758 -40.61 -36.51 -0.37
C TRP A 758 -41.99 -35.90 -0.54
N TYR A 759 -43.00 -36.39 0.19
CA TYR A 759 -44.36 -35.87 0.11
C TYR A 759 -45.12 -35.89 1.44
N SER A 760 -46.18 -35.08 1.51
CA SER A 760 -47.19 -35.13 2.57
C SER A 760 -48.58 -34.78 2.02
N GLY A 761 -49.64 -35.35 2.60
CA GLY A 761 -51.02 -35.00 2.28
C GLY A 761 -51.44 -33.60 2.74
N SER A 762 -50.68 -32.98 3.64
CA SER A 762 -50.96 -31.65 4.20
C SER A 762 -49.70 -30.77 4.20
N SER A 763 -48.71 -31.10 5.01
CA SER A 763 -47.42 -30.39 5.08
C SER A 763 -46.31 -31.26 5.68
N PHE A 764 -45.06 -30.87 5.44
CA PHE A 764 -43.86 -31.43 6.06
C PHE A 764 -42.79 -30.33 6.22
N LYS A 765 -41.67 -30.66 6.86
CA LYS A 765 -40.56 -29.76 7.14
C LYS A 765 -39.23 -30.32 6.65
N VAL A 766 -38.28 -29.43 6.41
CA VAL A 766 -36.86 -29.74 6.22
C VAL A 766 -36.05 -28.71 7.02
N ASP A 767 -35.37 -29.16 8.07
CA ASP A 767 -34.42 -28.33 8.82
C ASP A 767 -33.07 -28.38 8.11
N VAL A 768 -32.44 -27.22 7.92
CA VAL A 768 -31.15 -27.05 7.23
C VAL A 768 -30.25 -26.20 8.12
N ASN A 769 -29.22 -26.84 8.70
CA ASN A 769 -28.26 -26.19 9.58
C ASN A 769 -26.95 -25.97 8.82
N LEU A 770 -26.55 -24.71 8.65
CA LEU A 770 -25.29 -24.29 8.01
C LEU A 770 -24.35 -23.75 9.09
N THR A 771 -23.26 -24.47 9.36
CA THR A 771 -22.42 -24.27 10.57
C THR A 771 -21.16 -23.45 10.35
N ASP A 772 -20.85 -23.05 9.11
CA ASP A 772 -19.68 -22.25 8.74
C ASP A 772 -19.93 -20.73 8.79
N GLY A 773 -21.16 -20.31 9.12
CA GLY A 773 -21.56 -18.91 9.20
C GLY A 773 -21.75 -18.20 7.85
N GLN A 774 -21.51 -18.88 6.73
CA GLN A 774 -21.58 -18.28 5.40
C GLN A 774 -23.02 -18.20 4.85
N LYS A 775 -23.16 -17.48 3.73
CA LYS A 775 -24.36 -17.49 2.89
C LYS A 775 -24.16 -18.49 1.75
N HIS A 776 -25.20 -19.26 1.41
CA HIS A 776 -25.18 -20.24 0.32
C HIS A 776 -26.40 -20.07 -0.59
N GLY A 777 -26.24 -20.42 -1.85
CA GLY A 777 -27.35 -20.72 -2.74
C GLY A 777 -28.08 -21.99 -2.28
N LEU A 778 -29.42 -21.94 -2.25
CA LEU A 778 -30.29 -23.05 -1.89
C LEU A 778 -31.39 -23.19 -2.94
N GLY A 779 -31.18 -24.11 -3.87
CA GLY A 779 -32.17 -24.52 -4.87
C GLY A 779 -33.10 -25.60 -4.34
N LEU A 780 -34.41 -25.40 -4.44
CA LEU A 780 -35.44 -26.38 -4.06
C LEU A 780 -36.24 -26.78 -5.31
N TYR A 781 -36.23 -28.06 -5.66
CA TYR A 781 -36.83 -28.57 -6.90
C TYR A 781 -38.17 -29.28 -6.69
N PHE A 782 -39.16 -28.92 -7.49
CA PHE A 782 -40.54 -29.38 -7.44
C PHE A 782 -40.97 -29.98 -8.78
N LEU A 783 -41.66 -31.13 -8.77
CA LEU A 783 -42.04 -31.85 -9.98
C LEU A 783 -43.44 -32.47 -9.86
N ASP A 784 -44.39 -32.03 -10.69
CA ASP A 784 -45.73 -32.62 -10.81
C ASP A 784 -45.76 -33.69 -11.93
N TRP A 785 -45.00 -34.77 -11.71
CA TRP A 785 -44.72 -35.81 -12.71
C TRP A 785 -45.98 -36.45 -13.29
N ASP A 786 -46.93 -36.82 -12.41
CA ASP A 786 -48.20 -37.46 -12.75
C ASP A 786 -49.31 -36.47 -13.18
N SER A 787 -49.02 -35.17 -13.25
CA SER A 787 -49.93 -34.10 -13.71
C SER A 787 -51.19 -33.91 -12.85
N THR A 788 -51.13 -34.19 -11.55
CA THR A 788 -52.30 -34.09 -10.66
C THR A 788 -52.65 -32.66 -10.20
N GLY A 789 -52.00 -31.64 -10.77
CA GLY A 789 -52.33 -30.23 -10.56
C GLY A 789 -51.84 -29.72 -9.21
N ARG A 790 -50.64 -30.14 -8.80
CA ARG A 790 -50.04 -29.79 -7.51
C ARG A 790 -49.83 -28.29 -7.39
N ALA A 791 -50.18 -27.76 -6.22
CA ALA A 791 -49.94 -26.37 -5.84
C ALA A 791 -49.60 -26.30 -4.35
N GLU A 792 -48.62 -25.48 -4.00
CA GLU A 792 -47.95 -25.51 -2.70
C GLU A 792 -47.52 -24.11 -2.23
N ARG A 793 -47.25 -24.01 -0.93
CA ARG A 793 -46.64 -22.85 -0.27
C ARG A 793 -45.39 -23.32 0.47
N VAL A 794 -44.26 -22.69 0.17
CA VAL A 794 -42.94 -22.95 0.75
C VAL A 794 -42.59 -21.77 1.65
N GLN A 795 -42.32 -22.03 2.93
CA GLN A 795 -42.02 -21.02 3.93
C GLN A 795 -40.67 -21.34 4.58
N ILE A 796 -39.76 -20.36 4.65
CA ILE A 796 -38.47 -20.49 5.33
C ILE A 796 -38.50 -19.61 6.59
N SER A 797 -38.06 -20.17 7.70
CA SER A 797 -37.97 -19.51 9.01
C SER A 797 -36.64 -19.78 9.70
N ASP A 798 -36.22 -18.90 10.59
CA ASP A 798 -35.16 -19.17 11.57
C ASP A 798 -35.54 -20.39 12.43
N ALA A 799 -34.64 -21.36 12.57
CA ALA A 799 -34.91 -22.61 13.28
C ALA A 799 -34.88 -22.48 14.83
N ALA A 800 -34.21 -21.46 15.36
CA ALA A 800 -34.07 -21.17 16.78
C ALA A 800 -35.15 -20.20 17.29
N THR A 801 -35.41 -19.10 16.56
CA THR A 801 -36.42 -18.10 16.95
C THR A 801 -37.81 -18.38 16.37
N GLY A 802 -37.91 -19.13 15.28
CA GLY A 802 -39.16 -19.38 14.56
C GLY A 802 -39.63 -18.21 13.69
N ALA A 803 -38.87 -17.11 13.60
CA ALA A 803 -39.21 -15.96 12.76
C ALA A 803 -39.28 -16.35 11.27
N VAL A 804 -40.32 -15.92 10.55
CA VAL A 804 -40.46 -16.21 9.12
C VAL A 804 -39.57 -15.25 8.31
N LEU A 805 -38.66 -15.83 7.52
CA LEU A 805 -37.66 -15.12 6.72
C LEU A 805 -38.10 -14.99 5.26
N SER A 806 -38.82 -15.99 4.72
CA SER A 806 -39.37 -15.93 3.37
C SER A 806 -40.61 -16.81 3.19
N THR A 807 -41.41 -16.54 2.16
CA THR A 807 -42.57 -17.36 1.75
C THR A 807 -42.80 -17.23 0.25
N GLN A 808 -43.00 -18.35 -0.44
CA GLN A 808 -43.34 -18.42 -1.86
C GLN A 808 -44.52 -19.38 -2.09
N SER A 809 -45.26 -19.16 -3.17
CA SER A 809 -46.34 -20.06 -3.63
C SER A 809 -46.06 -20.54 -5.05
N ILE A 810 -46.30 -21.82 -5.32
CA ILE A 810 -46.01 -22.47 -6.60
C ILE A 810 -47.18 -23.33 -7.08
N ALA A 811 -47.31 -23.48 -8.39
CA ALA A 811 -48.27 -24.35 -9.07
C ALA A 811 -47.76 -24.70 -10.48
N SER A 812 -48.42 -25.64 -11.16
CA SER A 812 -48.17 -25.96 -12.58
C SER A 812 -46.76 -26.45 -12.92
N PHE A 813 -45.97 -26.89 -11.93
CA PHE A 813 -44.59 -27.37 -12.06
C PHE A 813 -44.48 -28.80 -12.64
N HIS A 814 -45.31 -29.13 -13.64
CA HIS A 814 -45.31 -30.40 -14.36
C HIS A 814 -44.01 -30.66 -15.13
N ASN A 815 -43.38 -29.59 -15.62
CA ASN A 815 -42.08 -29.63 -16.31
C ASN A 815 -40.88 -29.56 -15.37
N GLY A 816 -41.11 -29.51 -14.05
CA GLY A 816 -40.12 -29.12 -13.07
C GLY A 816 -40.10 -27.61 -12.80
N LEU A 817 -39.72 -27.23 -11.58
CA LEU A 817 -39.54 -25.84 -11.15
C LEU A 817 -38.54 -25.78 -9.99
N TYR A 818 -37.58 -24.86 -10.04
CA TYR A 818 -36.78 -24.46 -8.89
C TYR A 818 -37.36 -23.22 -8.22
N LEU A 819 -37.30 -23.20 -6.89
CA LEU A 819 -37.21 -21.99 -6.10
C LEU A 819 -35.76 -21.79 -5.66
N ASP A 820 -35.22 -20.61 -5.89
CA ASP A 820 -33.82 -20.27 -5.67
C ASP A 820 -33.69 -19.24 -4.54
N TYR A 821 -32.80 -19.48 -3.58
CA TYR A 821 -32.65 -18.68 -2.35
C TYR A 821 -31.18 -18.47 -1.99
N THR A 822 -30.89 -17.40 -1.26
CA THR A 822 -29.65 -17.23 -0.49
C THR A 822 -29.96 -17.40 1.00
N VAL A 823 -29.27 -18.28 1.71
CA VAL A 823 -29.53 -18.61 3.13
C VAL A 823 -28.25 -18.65 3.99
N SER A 824 -28.34 -18.41 5.30
CA SER A 824 -27.24 -18.60 6.26
C SER A 824 -27.73 -19.09 7.62
N GLY A 825 -26.85 -19.77 8.37
CA GLY A 825 -27.14 -20.28 9.71
C GLY A 825 -28.15 -21.42 9.73
N HIS A 826 -28.91 -21.53 10.83
CA HIS A 826 -29.89 -22.62 11.01
C HIS A 826 -31.29 -22.18 10.58
N VAL A 827 -31.73 -22.66 9.41
CA VAL A 827 -33.06 -22.38 8.84
C VAL A 827 -33.96 -23.62 8.84
N ARG A 828 -35.26 -23.39 8.85
CA ARG A 828 -36.33 -24.38 8.84
C ARG A 828 -37.27 -24.09 7.68
N ILE A 829 -37.32 -25.01 6.72
CA ILE A 829 -38.21 -24.98 5.57
C ILE A 829 -39.50 -25.72 5.94
N THR A 830 -40.66 -25.16 5.61
CA THR A 830 -41.97 -25.78 5.78
C THR A 830 -42.71 -25.76 4.45
N ILE A 831 -43.08 -26.93 3.94
CA ILE A 831 -43.73 -27.11 2.64
C ILE A 831 -45.17 -27.56 2.88
N THR A 832 -46.14 -26.84 2.31
CA THR A 832 -47.57 -26.98 2.61
C THR A 832 -48.40 -27.06 1.34
N ARG A 833 -49.29 -28.05 1.22
CA ARG A 833 -50.22 -28.21 0.11
C ARG A 833 -51.25 -27.08 0.10
N THR A 834 -51.44 -26.45 -1.06
CA THR A 834 -52.53 -25.49 -1.33
C THR A 834 -53.49 -25.97 -2.43
N GLY A 835 -53.09 -26.94 -3.26
CA GLY A 835 -53.93 -27.58 -4.29
C GLY A 835 -53.38 -28.94 -4.77
N GLY A 836 -54.08 -29.56 -5.72
CA GLY A 836 -53.70 -30.87 -6.28
C GLY A 836 -53.75 -32.03 -5.28
N ALA A 837 -52.97 -33.09 -5.51
CA ALA A 837 -53.01 -34.32 -4.73
C ALA A 837 -52.31 -34.23 -3.35
N ASN A 838 -51.02 -33.89 -3.34
CA ASN A 838 -50.11 -33.88 -2.19
C ASN A 838 -49.06 -32.77 -2.38
N ALA A 839 -48.46 -32.31 -1.28
CA ALA A 839 -47.25 -31.47 -1.32
C ALA A 839 -46.01 -32.34 -1.56
N VAL A 840 -45.04 -31.87 -2.34
CA VAL A 840 -43.83 -32.63 -2.72
C VAL A 840 -42.55 -31.79 -2.68
N LEU A 841 -41.40 -32.43 -2.45
CA LEU A 841 -40.07 -31.90 -2.77
C LEU A 841 -39.27 -33.00 -3.46
N SER A 842 -38.70 -32.70 -4.62
CA SER A 842 -38.03 -33.69 -5.48
C SER A 842 -36.50 -33.58 -5.47
N GLY A 843 -35.95 -32.43 -5.05
CA GLY A 843 -34.52 -32.28 -4.76
C GLY A 843 -34.19 -31.01 -3.99
N LEU A 844 -33.05 -31.03 -3.30
CA LEU A 844 -32.44 -29.88 -2.62
C LEU A 844 -31.00 -29.73 -3.12
N PHE A 845 -30.58 -28.49 -3.38
CA PHE A 845 -29.30 -28.18 -4.00
C PHE A 845 -28.61 -27.05 -3.25
N LEU A 846 -27.34 -27.25 -2.91
CA LEU A 846 -26.48 -26.26 -2.28
C LEU A 846 -25.45 -25.77 -3.27
N ASP A 847 -25.40 -24.46 -3.44
CA ASP A 847 -24.50 -23.75 -4.34
C ASP A 847 -23.72 -22.68 -3.57
N PRO A 848 -22.56 -22.23 -4.09
CA PRO A 848 -21.84 -21.09 -3.51
C PRO A 848 -22.76 -19.88 -3.33
N PRO A 849 -22.44 -18.94 -2.40
CA PRO A 849 -23.11 -17.65 -2.35
C PRO A 849 -23.14 -17.04 -3.76
N PRO A 850 -24.31 -16.57 -4.26
CA PRO A 850 -24.38 -15.86 -5.53
C PRO A 850 -23.43 -14.66 -5.49
N MET A 851 -22.36 -14.72 -6.30
CA MET A 851 -21.30 -13.71 -6.23
C MET A 851 -21.87 -12.35 -6.63
N PRO A 852 -21.60 -11.26 -5.88
CA PRO A 852 -22.02 -9.93 -6.29
C PRO A 852 -21.44 -9.59 -7.67
N THR A 853 -22.29 -9.08 -8.55
CA THR A 853 -21.81 -8.46 -9.78
C THR A 853 -21.05 -7.18 -9.42
N THR A 854 -19.77 -7.10 -9.76
CA THR A 854 -18.94 -5.92 -9.48
C THR A 854 -18.21 -5.47 -10.73
N ALA A 855 -17.89 -4.17 -10.80
CA ALA A 855 -17.04 -3.59 -11.83
C ALA A 855 -16.28 -2.40 -11.23
N THR A 856 -15.10 -2.66 -10.69
CA THR A 856 -14.19 -1.63 -10.20
C THR A 856 -13.29 -1.20 -11.35
N PHE A 857 -13.20 0.11 -11.60
CA PHE A 857 -12.24 0.64 -12.57
C PHE A 857 -10.82 0.62 -11.97
N VAL A 858 -9.84 0.18 -12.76
CA VAL A 858 -8.44 0.02 -12.33
C VAL A 858 -7.60 1.20 -12.84
N LYS A 859 -7.50 1.39 -14.15
CA LYS A 859 -6.68 2.44 -14.77
C LYS A 859 -7.10 2.75 -16.20
N GLN A 860 -6.61 3.88 -16.72
CA GLN A 860 -6.43 4.05 -18.17
C GLN A 860 -5.00 3.66 -18.54
N ASP A 861 -4.78 3.07 -19.72
CA ASP A 861 -3.43 2.81 -20.25
C ASP A 861 -3.34 3.28 -21.71
N ALA A 862 -2.57 4.34 -21.93
CA ALA A 862 -2.23 4.86 -23.27
C ALA A 862 -0.80 4.49 -23.73
N THR A 863 -0.03 3.76 -22.89
CA THR A 863 1.41 3.50 -23.09
C THR A 863 1.63 2.14 -23.75
N THR A 864 0.84 1.12 -23.42
CA THR A 864 0.80 -0.18 -24.12
C THR A 864 0.42 0.00 -25.59
N GLN A 865 -0.41 1.00 -25.91
CA GLN A 865 -0.94 1.27 -27.26
C GLN A 865 -1.53 -0.01 -27.85
N GLY A 866 -1.16 -0.42 -29.06
CA GLY A 866 -1.62 -1.69 -29.65
C GLY A 866 -0.78 -2.91 -29.24
N THR A 867 0.21 -2.76 -28.35
CA THR A 867 1.23 -3.77 -28.00
C THR A 867 0.74 -4.68 -26.88
N TRP A 868 -0.47 -5.20 -27.05
CA TRP A 868 -1.23 -5.86 -26.00
C TRP A 868 -0.70 -7.23 -25.58
N ILE A 869 0.03 -7.93 -26.44
CA ILE A 869 0.44 -9.31 -26.17
C ILE A 869 1.45 -9.30 -25.01
N ASN A 870 1.15 -10.09 -23.97
CA ASN A 870 1.80 -10.15 -22.66
C ASN A 870 1.45 -9.02 -21.67
N ALA A 871 0.91 -7.89 -22.14
CA ALA A 871 0.36 -6.83 -21.27
C ALA A 871 -1.09 -7.14 -20.83
N TYR A 872 -1.91 -7.60 -21.77
CA TYR A 872 -3.34 -7.88 -21.63
C TYR A 872 -3.73 -9.22 -22.29
N GLY A 873 -4.90 -9.74 -21.95
CA GLY A 873 -5.53 -10.89 -22.60
C GLY A 873 -4.93 -12.25 -22.25
N LYS A 874 -4.28 -12.38 -21.09
CA LYS A 874 -3.56 -13.59 -20.65
C LYS A 874 -4.48 -14.79 -20.42
N GLN A 875 -5.76 -14.58 -20.10
CA GLN A 875 -6.78 -15.65 -20.03
C GLN A 875 -7.63 -15.74 -21.30
N GLY A 876 -7.77 -14.65 -22.05
CA GLY A 876 -8.33 -14.64 -23.40
C GLY A 876 -8.55 -13.24 -23.96
N TYR A 877 -8.95 -13.15 -25.23
CA TYR A 877 -9.05 -11.87 -25.93
C TYR A 877 -10.03 -11.93 -27.11
N ASP A 878 -10.45 -10.75 -27.57
CA ASP A 878 -11.12 -10.48 -28.84
C ASP A 878 -10.46 -9.25 -29.47
N VAL A 879 -9.58 -9.46 -30.45
CA VAL A 879 -8.99 -8.37 -31.26
C VAL A 879 -9.94 -8.10 -32.41
N ILE A 880 -10.65 -6.96 -32.37
CA ILE A 880 -11.79 -6.76 -33.27
C ILE A 880 -11.33 -6.68 -34.73
N GLY A 881 -11.98 -7.43 -35.61
CA GLY A 881 -11.58 -7.59 -37.02
C GLY A 881 -10.38 -8.52 -37.24
N GLY A 882 -9.76 -9.01 -36.16
CA GLY A 882 -8.69 -10.01 -36.16
C GLY A 882 -9.16 -11.34 -35.59
N SER A 883 -8.42 -11.86 -34.61
CA SER A 883 -8.66 -13.15 -33.96
C SER A 883 -9.21 -12.98 -32.54
N ALA A 884 -10.12 -13.87 -32.14
CA ALA A 884 -10.60 -14.00 -30.77
C ALA A 884 -10.30 -15.40 -30.22
N GLY A 885 -10.06 -15.47 -28.91
CA GLY A 885 -9.86 -16.69 -28.13
C GLY A 885 -10.30 -16.44 -26.70
N LEU A 886 -11.58 -16.68 -26.41
CA LEU A 886 -12.19 -16.47 -25.10
C LEU A 886 -12.22 -17.77 -24.28
N PRO A 887 -12.02 -17.72 -22.95
CA PRO A 887 -12.01 -18.89 -22.09
C PRO A 887 -13.42 -19.37 -21.75
N GLY A 888 -13.57 -20.67 -21.45
CA GLY A 888 -14.88 -21.32 -21.33
C GLY A 888 -15.81 -20.83 -20.18
N TYR A 889 -15.30 -20.02 -19.25
CA TYR A 889 -16.12 -19.39 -18.20
C TYR A 889 -16.72 -18.04 -18.63
N ALA A 890 -16.24 -17.45 -19.73
CA ALA A 890 -16.59 -16.11 -20.18
C ALA A 890 -17.33 -16.14 -21.52
N THR A 891 -18.46 -15.45 -21.61
CA THR A 891 -19.10 -15.16 -22.90
C THR A 891 -19.21 -13.66 -23.13
N VAL A 892 -18.83 -13.22 -24.35
CA VAL A 892 -18.84 -11.83 -24.79
C VAL A 892 -19.81 -11.72 -25.96
N THR A 893 -20.86 -10.90 -25.81
CA THR A 893 -21.92 -10.75 -26.81
C THR A 893 -22.16 -9.27 -27.14
N PRO A 894 -21.59 -8.74 -28.23
CA PRO A 894 -21.81 -7.38 -28.67
C PRO A 894 -23.17 -7.22 -29.37
N SER A 895 -23.87 -6.11 -29.13
CA SER A 895 -25.14 -5.78 -29.77
C SER A 895 -25.30 -4.28 -30.11
N GLY A 896 -25.86 -4.00 -31.28
CA GLY A 896 -26.08 -2.64 -31.80
C GLY A 896 -24.90 -2.05 -32.60
N GLN A 897 -23.83 -2.81 -32.80
CA GLN A 897 -22.59 -2.41 -33.46
C GLN A 897 -22.48 -2.89 -34.92
N SER A 898 -21.70 -2.16 -35.71
CA SER A 898 -21.12 -2.58 -36.98
C SER A 898 -19.61 -2.81 -36.81
N GLY A 899 -18.99 -3.58 -37.71
CA GLY A 899 -17.53 -3.84 -37.68
C GLY A 899 -16.77 -3.03 -38.73
N TRP A 900 -15.53 -2.66 -38.42
CA TRP A 900 -14.68 -1.88 -39.31
C TRP A 900 -13.17 -2.19 -39.23
N THR A 901 -12.41 -1.88 -40.29
CA THR A 901 -10.94 -2.00 -40.37
C THR A 901 -10.34 -0.83 -41.17
N TRP A 902 -9.42 -0.05 -40.59
CA TRP A 902 -8.67 1.00 -41.29
C TRP A 902 -7.42 0.47 -41.98
N ALA A 903 -6.71 -0.46 -41.34
CA ALA A 903 -5.53 -1.12 -41.88
C ALA A 903 -5.53 -2.59 -41.46
N ALA A 904 -5.73 -3.49 -42.42
CA ALA A 904 -5.71 -4.94 -42.22
C ALA A 904 -4.31 -5.51 -41.95
N GLY A 905 -3.26 -4.71 -42.18
CA GLY A 905 -1.88 -5.01 -41.82
C GLY A 905 -1.05 -3.73 -41.76
N THR A 906 -0.39 -3.48 -40.64
CA THR A 906 0.50 -2.34 -40.41
C THR A 906 1.61 -2.69 -39.40
N THR A 907 2.65 -1.87 -39.33
CA THR A 907 3.70 -1.93 -38.30
C THR A 907 3.57 -0.80 -37.27
N ASP A 908 2.61 0.10 -37.42
CA ASP A 908 2.33 1.19 -36.49
C ASP A 908 1.94 0.64 -35.11
N VAL A 909 2.65 1.06 -34.07
CA VAL A 909 2.52 0.55 -32.69
C VAL A 909 1.15 0.79 -32.05
N ARG A 910 0.35 1.68 -32.62
CA ARG A 910 -1.02 2.01 -32.17
C ARG A 910 -2.08 1.04 -32.71
N ALA A 911 -1.70 0.16 -33.62
CA ALA A 911 -2.56 -0.93 -34.08
C ALA A 911 -2.34 -2.19 -33.22
N LEU A 912 -3.41 -2.90 -32.89
CA LEU A 912 -3.35 -4.12 -32.07
C LEU A 912 -2.51 -5.19 -32.77
N GLN A 913 -1.58 -5.82 -32.05
CA GLN A 913 -0.82 -6.97 -32.58
C GLN A 913 -1.76 -8.10 -33.02
N ALA A 914 -1.45 -8.72 -34.16
CA ALA A 914 -2.12 -9.94 -34.60
C ALA A 914 -1.30 -11.16 -34.13
N PRO A 915 -1.81 -12.00 -33.19
CA PRO A 915 -1.07 -13.11 -32.60
C PRO A 915 -0.41 -14.05 -33.62
N GLY A 916 0.80 -14.51 -33.28
CA GLY A 916 1.59 -15.39 -34.16
C GLY A 916 2.18 -14.69 -35.40
N THR A 917 2.03 -13.37 -35.55
CA THR A 917 2.58 -12.61 -36.68
C THR A 917 3.48 -11.45 -36.22
N THR A 918 4.19 -10.83 -37.16
CA THR A 918 4.89 -9.54 -36.96
C THR A 918 4.05 -8.33 -37.40
N SER A 919 2.75 -8.53 -37.68
CA SER A 919 1.83 -7.50 -38.16
C SER A 919 0.88 -7.05 -37.05
N ARG A 920 0.35 -5.85 -37.22
CA ARG A 920 -0.71 -5.26 -36.40
C ARG A 920 -1.94 -4.95 -37.26
N ILE A 921 -3.11 -4.84 -36.64
CA ILE A 921 -4.39 -4.50 -37.27
C ILE A 921 -5.02 -3.29 -36.58
N ALA A 922 -5.49 -2.32 -37.36
CA ALA A 922 -6.27 -1.18 -36.89
C ALA A 922 -7.73 -1.40 -37.30
N ALA A 923 -8.58 -1.77 -36.36
CA ALA A 923 -9.96 -2.19 -36.58
C ALA A 923 -10.81 -2.04 -35.31
N CYS A 924 -12.14 -2.00 -35.45
CA CYS A 924 -13.06 -1.79 -34.33
C CYS A 924 -14.49 -2.31 -34.59
N TRP A 925 -15.28 -2.40 -33.51
CA TRP A 925 -16.73 -2.24 -33.55
C TRP A 925 -17.08 -0.76 -33.43
N TYR A 926 -18.23 -0.35 -33.97
CA TYR A 926 -18.72 1.03 -33.88
C TYR A 926 -20.25 1.12 -33.98
N SER A 927 -20.85 2.25 -33.59
CA SER A 927 -22.28 2.49 -33.80
C SER A 927 -22.63 3.97 -34.00
N GLY A 928 -23.74 4.23 -34.67
CA GLY A 928 -24.34 5.54 -34.95
C GLY A 928 -24.92 6.31 -33.75
N SER A 929 -24.53 6.00 -32.52
CA SER A 929 -24.90 6.71 -31.28
C SER A 929 -24.33 5.99 -30.04
N SER A 930 -24.64 4.70 -29.95
CA SER A 930 -24.18 3.79 -28.89
C SER A 930 -24.35 2.33 -29.27
N PHE A 931 -23.60 1.46 -28.61
CA PHE A 931 -23.77 0.01 -28.67
C PHE A 931 -23.47 -0.62 -27.31
N LYS A 932 -23.69 -1.93 -27.19
CA LYS A 932 -23.50 -2.69 -25.95
C LYS A 932 -22.61 -3.91 -26.16
N VAL A 933 -21.98 -4.34 -25.08
CA VAL A 933 -21.31 -5.64 -24.99
C VAL A 933 -21.73 -6.27 -23.66
N ASP A 934 -22.48 -7.37 -23.73
CA ASP A 934 -22.79 -8.18 -22.56
C ASP A 934 -21.62 -9.15 -22.30
N VAL A 935 -21.11 -9.17 -21.07
CA VAL A 935 -19.99 -10.01 -20.64
C VAL A 935 -20.41 -10.79 -19.39
N ASN A 936 -20.51 -12.11 -19.52
CA ASN A 936 -20.97 -13.00 -18.47
C ASN A 936 -19.85 -13.92 -18.01
N LEU A 937 -19.45 -13.79 -16.73
CA LEU A 937 -18.39 -14.59 -16.10
C LEU A 937 -19.04 -15.59 -15.13
N THR A 938 -18.85 -16.89 -15.40
CA THR A 938 -19.73 -17.97 -14.88
C THR A 938 -19.06 -18.94 -13.92
N ASP A 939 -17.77 -18.79 -13.68
CA ASP A 939 -16.99 -19.54 -12.69
C ASP A 939 -17.18 -19.00 -11.26
N GLY A 940 -17.52 -17.72 -11.12
CA GLY A 940 -17.68 -17.05 -9.82
C GLY A 940 -16.36 -16.48 -9.29
N GLN A 941 -15.51 -15.95 -10.16
CA GLN A 941 -14.30 -15.21 -9.80
C GLN A 941 -14.37 -13.73 -10.22
N LYS A 942 -13.39 -12.95 -9.75
CA LYS A 942 -13.05 -11.64 -10.31
C LYS A 942 -12.04 -11.82 -11.44
N HIS A 943 -12.11 -10.99 -12.49
CA HIS A 943 -11.17 -10.99 -13.62
C HIS A 943 -10.77 -9.56 -14.00
N GLY A 944 -9.59 -9.41 -14.57
CA GLY A 944 -9.21 -8.22 -15.33
C GLY A 944 -9.99 -8.18 -16.65
N LEU A 945 -10.45 -6.99 -17.03
CA LEU A 945 -11.19 -6.70 -18.25
C LEU A 945 -10.64 -5.42 -18.89
N GLY A 946 -9.71 -5.60 -19.83
CA GLY A 946 -9.19 -4.51 -20.65
C GLY A 946 -10.09 -4.21 -21.84
N LEU A 947 -10.50 -2.95 -22.02
CA LEU A 947 -11.28 -2.47 -23.16
C LEU A 947 -10.45 -1.47 -23.97
N TYR A 948 -10.10 -1.79 -25.21
CA TYR A 948 -9.20 -0.96 -26.02
C TYR A 948 -9.92 -0.07 -27.02
N PHE A 949 -9.54 1.19 -27.10
CA PHE A 949 -10.10 2.25 -27.94
C PHE A 949 -9.00 2.87 -28.79
N LEU A 950 -9.28 3.20 -30.06
CA LEU A 950 -8.29 3.72 -31.01
C LEU A 950 -8.92 4.72 -31.98
N ASP A 951 -8.47 5.98 -31.94
CA ASP A 951 -8.89 7.04 -32.87
C ASP A 951 -7.98 7.09 -34.11
N TRP A 952 -7.87 5.98 -34.86
CA TRP A 952 -6.84 5.79 -35.90
C TRP A 952 -6.79 6.90 -36.96
N ASP A 953 -7.95 7.38 -37.41
CA ASP A 953 -8.11 8.43 -38.43
C ASP A 953 -8.22 9.86 -37.87
N SER A 954 -7.83 10.07 -36.60
CA SER A 954 -7.59 11.38 -35.95
C SER A 954 -8.78 12.34 -35.81
N THR A 955 -10.03 11.94 -36.06
CA THR A 955 -11.14 12.92 -36.12
C THR A 955 -11.77 13.25 -34.74
N GLY A 956 -11.02 13.05 -33.67
CA GLY A 956 -11.27 13.61 -32.34
C GLY A 956 -12.31 12.87 -31.54
N ARG A 957 -12.35 11.53 -31.64
CA ARG A 957 -13.33 10.67 -30.96
C ARG A 957 -13.36 10.96 -29.46
N ALA A 958 -14.57 11.02 -28.91
CA ALA A 958 -14.80 11.04 -27.47
C ALA A 958 -16.07 10.25 -27.13
N GLU A 959 -16.02 9.53 -26.02
CA GLU A 959 -17.01 8.51 -25.65
C GLU A 959 -17.28 8.48 -24.16
N ARG A 960 -18.36 7.78 -23.78
CA ARG A 960 -18.68 7.38 -22.42
C ARG A 960 -18.96 5.88 -22.38
N VAL A 961 -18.24 5.19 -21.51
CA VAL A 961 -18.26 3.74 -21.31
C VAL A 961 -18.85 3.46 -19.93
N GLN A 962 -20.03 2.83 -19.90
CA GLN A 962 -20.80 2.58 -18.69
C GLN A 962 -20.92 1.07 -18.47
N ILE A 963 -20.50 0.57 -17.31
CA ILE A 963 -20.67 -0.84 -16.91
C ILE A 963 -21.78 -0.91 -15.86
N SER A 964 -22.73 -1.83 -16.08
CA SER A 964 -23.89 -2.06 -15.20
C SER A 964 -24.10 -3.55 -14.93
N ASP A 965 -24.70 -3.89 -13.80
CA ASP A 965 -25.19 -5.24 -13.53
C ASP A 965 -26.28 -5.63 -14.55
N ALA A 966 -26.15 -6.80 -15.17
CA ALA A 966 -26.99 -7.19 -16.30
C ALA A 966 -28.41 -7.66 -15.90
N ALA A 967 -28.66 -7.96 -14.63
CA ALA A 967 -29.91 -8.51 -14.11
C ALA A 967 -30.82 -7.44 -13.46
N THR A 968 -30.21 -6.50 -12.75
CA THR A 968 -30.86 -5.37 -12.04
C THR A 968 -30.81 -4.07 -12.83
N GLY A 969 -29.82 -3.91 -13.73
CA GLY A 969 -29.57 -2.66 -14.46
C GLY A 969 -28.86 -1.58 -13.63
N ALA A 970 -28.41 -1.88 -12.41
CA ALA A 970 -27.67 -0.93 -11.58
C ALA A 970 -26.32 -0.57 -12.23
N VAL A 971 -25.98 0.72 -12.28
CA VAL A 971 -24.69 1.18 -12.80
C VAL A 971 -23.60 0.92 -11.76
N LEU A 972 -22.54 0.23 -12.17
CA LEU A 972 -21.41 -0.16 -11.33
C LEU A 972 -20.19 0.73 -11.58
N SER A 973 -19.97 1.15 -12.83
CA SER A 973 -18.93 2.11 -13.18
C SER A 973 -19.30 2.94 -14.40
N THR A 974 -18.69 4.11 -14.57
CA THR A 974 -18.81 4.95 -15.76
C THR A 974 -17.50 5.72 -15.97
N GLN A 975 -16.94 5.62 -17.16
CA GLN A 975 -15.77 6.37 -17.59
C GLN A 975 -16.07 7.19 -18.84
N SER A 976 -15.35 8.29 -19.04
CA SER A 976 -15.39 9.08 -20.27
C SER A 976 -13.98 9.20 -20.83
N ILE A 977 -13.86 9.07 -22.15
CA ILE A 977 -12.58 9.01 -22.87
C ILE A 977 -12.59 9.96 -24.06
N ALA A 978 -11.42 10.49 -24.40
CA ALA A 978 -11.18 11.34 -25.57
C ALA A 978 -9.70 11.20 -26.00
N SER A 979 -9.35 11.77 -27.16
CA SER A 979 -7.95 11.94 -27.60
C SER A 979 -7.12 10.66 -27.76
N PHE A 980 -7.75 9.48 -27.78
CA PHE A 980 -7.12 8.16 -27.87
C PHE A 980 -6.60 7.81 -29.29
N HIS A 981 -6.02 8.78 -29.99
CA HIS A 981 -5.36 8.61 -31.28
C HIS A 981 -4.14 7.68 -31.22
N ASN A 982 -3.54 7.55 -30.04
CA ASN A 982 -2.42 6.64 -29.76
C ASN A 982 -2.86 5.26 -29.28
N GLY A 983 -4.17 5.03 -29.13
CA GLY A 983 -4.70 3.90 -28.39
C GLY A 983 -4.91 4.24 -26.91
N LEU A 984 -5.89 3.58 -26.30
CA LEU A 984 -6.22 3.72 -24.89
C LEU A 984 -6.96 2.47 -24.39
N TYR A 985 -6.50 1.86 -23.31
CA TYR A 985 -7.29 0.91 -22.54
C TYR A 985 -8.10 1.63 -21.46
N LEU A 986 -9.30 1.12 -21.20
CA LEU A 986 -9.95 1.20 -19.91
C LEU A 986 -9.84 -0.18 -19.25
N ASP A 987 -9.22 -0.24 -18.09
CA ASP A 987 -8.95 -1.47 -17.35
C ASP A 987 -9.91 -1.57 -16.15
N TYR A 988 -10.46 -2.77 -15.92
CA TYR A 988 -11.47 -3.02 -14.88
C TYR A 988 -11.25 -4.36 -14.21
N THR A 989 -11.51 -4.43 -12.90
CA THR A 989 -11.75 -5.70 -12.21
C THR A 989 -13.26 -5.94 -12.15
N VAL A 990 -13.74 -7.02 -12.76
CA VAL A 990 -15.16 -7.38 -12.87
C VAL A 990 -15.48 -8.75 -12.29
N SER A 991 -16.71 -8.95 -11.80
CA SER A 991 -17.25 -10.25 -11.41
C SER A 991 -18.71 -10.41 -11.83
N GLY A 992 -19.16 -11.64 -12.07
CA GLY A 992 -20.54 -11.96 -12.41
C GLY A 992 -20.93 -11.55 -13.84
N HIS A 993 -22.16 -11.06 -14.02
CA HIS A 993 -22.74 -10.75 -15.32
C HIS A 993 -22.88 -9.23 -15.52
N VAL A 994 -21.94 -8.65 -16.26
CA VAL A 994 -21.89 -7.21 -16.53
C VAL A 994 -22.35 -6.87 -17.95
N ARG A 995 -22.94 -5.69 -18.09
CA ARG A 995 -23.38 -5.09 -19.35
C ARG A 995 -22.62 -3.79 -19.57
N ILE A 996 -21.77 -3.76 -20.58
CA ILE A 996 -21.01 -2.58 -21.01
C ILE A 996 -21.86 -1.83 -22.04
N THR A 997 -21.99 -0.51 -21.90
CA THR A 997 -22.65 0.37 -22.87
C THR A 997 -21.69 1.48 -23.27
N ILE A 998 -21.39 1.57 -24.57
CA ILE A 998 -20.41 2.49 -25.15
C ILE A 998 -21.20 3.52 -25.98
N THR A 999 -21.00 4.81 -25.73
CA THR A 999 -21.84 5.91 -26.26
C THR A 999 -20.99 7.11 -26.66
N ARG A 1000 -21.26 7.76 -27.80
CA ARG A 1000 -20.50 8.96 -28.20
C ARG A 1000 -20.76 10.16 -27.28
N THR A 1001 -19.71 10.92 -27.01
CA THR A 1001 -19.76 12.28 -26.45
C THR A 1001 -19.16 13.33 -27.41
N GLY A 1002 -18.25 12.94 -28.31
CA GLY A 1002 -17.59 13.85 -29.28
C GLY A 1002 -16.94 13.16 -30.48
N GLY A 1003 -16.19 13.93 -31.29
CA GLY A 1003 -15.56 13.44 -32.52
C GLY A 1003 -16.57 12.94 -33.55
N ALA A 1004 -16.25 11.86 -34.27
CA ALA A 1004 -17.19 11.27 -35.23
C ALA A 1004 -17.71 9.86 -34.91
N ASN A 1005 -17.07 8.96 -34.12
CA ASN A 1005 -17.79 7.80 -33.56
C ASN A 1005 -17.28 7.25 -32.22
N ALA A 1006 -18.16 6.50 -31.55
CA ALA A 1006 -17.81 5.54 -30.52
C ALA A 1006 -17.25 4.21 -31.08
N VAL A 1007 -16.08 3.76 -30.60
CA VAL A 1007 -15.40 2.51 -31.01
C VAL A 1007 -15.28 1.49 -29.87
N LEU A 1008 -15.03 0.23 -30.22
CA LEU A 1008 -14.25 -0.68 -29.36
C LEU A 1008 -13.33 -1.49 -30.27
N SER A 1009 -12.02 -1.39 -30.06
CA SER A 1009 -10.98 -1.96 -30.92
C SER A 1009 -10.45 -3.30 -30.42
N GLY A 1010 -10.59 -3.60 -29.13
CA GLY A 1010 -10.34 -4.92 -28.56
C GLY A 1010 -10.96 -5.09 -27.17
N LEU A 1011 -11.17 -6.33 -26.76
CA LEU A 1011 -11.56 -6.72 -25.41
C LEU A 1011 -10.63 -7.82 -24.90
N PHE A 1012 -10.16 -7.71 -23.67
CA PHE A 1012 -9.12 -8.56 -23.10
C PHE A 1012 -9.56 -9.06 -21.73
N LEU A 1013 -9.36 -10.35 -21.48
CA LEU A 1013 -9.65 -11.02 -20.22
C LEU A 1013 -8.36 -11.53 -19.59
N ASP A 1014 -8.16 -11.13 -18.35
CA ASP A 1014 -6.97 -11.39 -17.56
C ASP A 1014 -7.35 -11.98 -16.20
N PRO A 1015 -6.40 -12.62 -15.48
CA PRO A 1015 -6.60 -12.90 -14.06
C PRO A 1015 -6.96 -11.61 -13.30
N PRO A 1016 -7.62 -11.70 -12.14
CA PRO A 1016 -7.77 -10.52 -11.29
C PRO A 1016 -6.35 -9.97 -10.98
N PRO A 1017 -6.14 -8.64 -11.06
CA PRO A 1017 -4.80 -8.07 -10.92
C PRO A 1017 -4.21 -8.40 -9.54
N THR A 1018 -3.04 -9.03 -9.55
CA THR A 1018 -2.27 -9.39 -8.35
C THR A 1018 -1.46 -8.18 -7.88
N THR A 1019 -1.91 -7.54 -6.82
CA THR A 1019 -1.23 -6.43 -6.12
C THR A 1019 -0.14 -6.94 -5.19
N THR A 1020 1.02 -6.27 -5.18
CA THR A 1020 2.18 -6.70 -4.36
C THR A 1020 3.24 -5.62 -4.22
N ALA A 1021 3.43 -5.13 -3.00
CA ALA A 1021 4.51 -4.21 -2.60
C ALA A 1021 5.77 -4.99 -2.18
N SER A 1022 6.97 -4.41 -2.37
CA SER A 1022 8.26 -5.06 -2.09
C SER A 1022 9.44 -4.06 -2.27
N LEU A 1023 10.36 -3.94 -1.30
CA LEU A 1023 11.56 -3.07 -1.29
C LEU A 1023 12.50 -3.38 -0.09
N ALA A 1024 13.70 -3.89 -0.37
CA ALA A 1024 14.76 -4.12 0.60
C ALA A 1024 16.03 -3.27 0.36
N SER A 1025 16.86 -3.11 1.39
CA SER A 1025 18.09 -2.27 1.37
C SER A 1025 19.38 -3.09 1.62
N GLY A 1026 20.56 -2.45 1.53
CA GLY A 1026 21.87 -3.08 1.83
C GLY A 1026 23.06 -2.08 2.00
N ILE A 1027 23.65 -1.94 3.20
CA ILE A 1027 24.75 -0.98 3.56
C ILE A 1027 26.03 -1.75 3.99
N SER A 1028 27.21 -1.09 3.94
CA SER A 1028 28.25 -1.05 5.01
C SER A 1028 29.60 -0.49 4.49
N ALA A 1029 30.44 0.02 5.40
CA ALA A 1029 31.63 0.85 5.12
C ALA A 1029 32.96 0.27 5.64
N PRO A 1030 34.12 0.81 5.19
CA PRO A 1030 35.17 1.20 6.15
C PRO A 1030 36.02 2.45 5.78
N THR A 1031 37.00 2.78 6.63
CA THR A 1031 37.47 4.15 6.97
C THR A 1031 38.86 4.59 6.42
N PHE A 1032 39.17 5.91 6.51
CA PHE A 1032 40.39 6.52 7.11
C PHE A 1032 41.36 7.42 6.26
N ILE A 1033 41.92 8.44 6.96
CA ILE A 1033 43.04 9.39 6.67
C ILE A 1033 42.81 10.60 5.72
N MET A 1034 43.06 11.81 6.25
CA MET A 1034 43.26 13.09 5.54
C MET A 1034 44.75 13.49 5.42
N THR A 1035 45.10 14.35 4.45
CA THR A 1035 46.00 15.52 4.68
C THR A 1035 45.91 16.53 3.52
N PRO A 1036 46.11 17.86 3.73
CA PRO A 1036 45.75 18.88 2.73
C PRO A 1036 46.92 19.52 1.96
N ARG A 1037 46.56 20.22 0.86
CA ARG A 1037 47.34 21.06 -0.09
C ARG A 1037 47.89 20.36 -1.34
N MET A 1038 47.32 20.69 -2.51
CA MET A 1038 47.72 21.90 -3.26
C MET A 1038 46.53 22.42 -4.09
N LEU A 1039 46.64 23.66 -4.59
CA LEU A 1039 45.59 24.37 -5.32
C LEU A 1039 45.99 24.55 -6.81
N ASP A 1040 44.97 24.61 -7.66
CA ASP A 1040 44.96 25.16 -9.03
C ASP A 1040 45.29 24.23 -10.23
N ALA A 1041 44.80 24.66 -11.39
CA ALA A 1041 44.51 23.96 -12.63
C ALA A 1041 45.50 22.92 -13.18
N THR A 1042 44.98 21.78 -13.67
CA THR A 1042 44.73 21.47 -15.12
C THR A 1042 44.28 19.99 -15.27
N LEU A 1043 43.72 19.60 -16.44
CA LEU A 1043 43.26 18.25 -16.85
C LEU A 1043 41.93 17.83 -16.17
N ARG A 1044 40.83 17.45 -16.84
CA ARG A 1044 40.57 16.76 -18.13
C ARG A 1044 41.18 15.34 -18.23
N THR A 1045 40.29 14.36 -18.01
CA THR A 1045 40.35 12.95 -18.48
C THR A 1045 41.27 11.99 -17.73
N ALA A 1046 40.74 11.27 -16.71
CA ALA A 1046 40.74 9.79 -16.65
C ALA A 1046 40.10 9.20 -15.36
N VAL A 1047 39.13 8.30 -15.55
CA VAL A 1047 38.99 6.97 -14.90
C VAL A 1047 39.07 6.83 -13.35
N LEU A 1048 37.89 6.64 -12.75
CA LEU A 1048 37.52 5.58 -11.78
C LEU A 1048 38.59 4.97 -10.84
N THR A 1049 38.42 5.10 -9.51
CA THR A 1049 38.31 3.97 -8.54
C THR A 1049 37.90 4.43 -7.12
N ARG A 1050 36.60 4.65 -6.88
CA ARG A 1050 35.84 4.53 -5.60
C ARG A 1050 34.46 5.20 -5.76
N PRO A 1051 33.41 4.77 -5.03
CA PRO A 1051 32.10 5.42 -5.08
C PRO A 1051 32.14 6.78 -4.36
N VAL A 1052 31.29 7.71 -4.83
CA VAL A 1052 31.04 9.02 -4.20
C VAL A 1052 29.52 9.19 -4.12
N ASN A 1053 29.01 9.38 -2.91
CA ASN A 1053 27.58 9.23 -2.59
C ASN A 1053 26.69 10.21 -3.39
N ARG A 1054 25.40 9.89 -3.55
CA ARG A 1054 24.43 10.81 -4.20
C ARG A 1054 24.29 12.13 -3.40
N PHE A 1055 24.38 12.06 -2.07
CA PHE A 1055 24.19 13.16 -1.11
C PHE A 1055 24.98 14.44 -1.42
N GLU A 1056 26.30 14.38 -1.61
CA GLU A 1056 27.10 15.61 -1.82
C GLU A 1056 26.71 16.38 -3.10
N ARG A 1057 26.24 15.66 -4.14
CA ARG A 1057 25.73 16.29 -5.36
C ARG A 1057 24.34 16.90 -5.16
N MET A 1058 23.49 16.22 -4.38
CA MET A 1058 22.15 16.69 -4.04
C MET A 1058 22.19 18.00 -3.24
N LEU A 1059 23.02 18.06 -2.19
CA LEU A 1059 23.21 19.26 -1.37
C LEU A 1059 23.68 20.47 -2.20
N VAL A 1060 24.63 20.27 -3.12
CA VAL A 1060 25.12 21.34 -4.02
C VAL A 1060 24.05 21.80 -5.02
N GLN A 1061 23.15 20.91 -5.46
CA GLN A 1061 22.03 21.29 -6.34
C GLN A 1061 20.95 22.06 -5.58
N ILE A 1062 20.51 21.61 -4.41
CA ILE A 1062 19.50 22.30 -3.57
C ILE A 1062 20.02 23.69 -3.15
N ALA A 1063 21.30 23.78 -2.76
CA ALA A 1063 21.98 25.04 -2.47
C ALA A 1063 21.99 26.04 -3.65
N ALA A 1064 22.07 25.55 -4.90
CA ALA A 1064 22.02 26.40 -6.08
C ALA A 1064 20.62 26.97 -6.34
N LEU A 1065 19.55 26.23 -5.99
CA LEU A 1065 18.16 26.67 -6.15
C LEU A 1065 17.83 27.85 -5.21
N ARG A 1066 18.25 27.78 -3.95
CA ARG A 1066 18.02 28.85 -2.94
C ARG A 1066 18.58 30.22 -3.37
N ARG A 1067 19.57 30.28 -4.28
CA ARG A 1067 20.13 31.53 -4.83
C ARG A 1067 19.41 32.08 -6.07
N GLY A 1068 18.36 31.42 -6.57
CA GLY A 1068 17.72 31.75 -7.85
C GLY A 1068 16.73 32.94 -7.84
N ARG A 1069 16.19 33.34 -6.68
CA ARG A 1069 15.15 34.37 -6.57
C ARG A 1069 15.72 35.80 -6.58
N LEU A 1070 16.02 36.35 -7.76
CA LEU A 1070 16.30 37.79 -7.94
C LEU A 1070 15.58 38.39 -9.16
N SER A 1071 14.32 38.80 -8.98
CA SER A 1071 13.60 39.68 -9.90
C SER A 1071 12.61 40.56 -9.14
N THR A 1072 12.85 41.87 -9.09
CA THR A 1072 12.00 42.85 -8.37
C THR A 1072 10.73 43.20 -9.16
N PRO A 1073 9.54 43.31 -8.53
CA PRO A 1073 8.33 43.77 -9.20
C PRO A 1073 8.42 45.24 -9.62
N GLN A 1074 8.12 45.55 -10.88
CA GLN A 1074 8.04 46.94 -11.35
C GLN A 1074 6.62 47.48 -11.15
N ALA A 1075 6.48 48.61 -10.45
CA ALA A 1075 5.17 49.19 -10.14
C ALA A 1075 4.45 49.71 -11.39
N SER A 1076 3.17 49.34 -11.55
CA SER A 1076 2.30 49.77 -12.65
C SER A 1076 1.08 50.52 -12.12
N SER A 1077 1.00 51.82 -12.42
CA SER A 1077 -0.10 52.69 -11.97
C SER A 1077 -1.26 52.75 -12.98
N ALA A 1078 -2.46 52.38 -12.54
CA ALA A 1078 -3.70 52.60 -13.28
C ALA A 1078 -4.86 52.93 -12.32
N ILE A 1079 -5.66 53.95 -12.65
CA ILE A 1079 -6.75 54.46 -11.82
C ILE A 1079 -8.08 53.80 -12.24
N PRO A 1080 -8.88 53.24 -11.31
CA PRO A 1080 -10.20 52.70 -11.61
C PRO A 1080 -11.26 53.80 -11.73
N ALA A 1081 -12.29 53.58 -12.55
CA ALA A 1081 -13.42 54.49 -12.70
C ALA A 1081 -14.76 53.76 -12.93
N ALA A 1082 -15.85 54.42 -12.51
CA ALA A 1082 -17.26 54.04 -12.59
C ALA A 1082 -17.76 52.97 -11.58
N LEU A 1083 -18.92 53.27 -10.99
CA LEU A 1083 -19.64 52.49 -9.98
C LEU A 1083 -20.70 51.57 -10.64
N PRO A 1084 -21.07 50.43 -10.02
CA PRO A 1084 -22.18 49.61 -10.48
C PRO A 1084 -23.54 50.17 -10.02
N ALA A 1085 -24.59 49.96 -10.82
CA ALA A 1085 -25.97 50.25 -10.46
C ALA A 1085 -26.84 48.99 -10.51
N ILE A 1086 -27.33 48.62 -9.33
CA ILE A 1086 -28.19 47.47 -8.96
C ILE A 1086 -29.37 47.25 -9.93
N ALA A 1087 -29.56 46.00 -10.41
CA ALA A 1087 -30.85 45.29 -10.42
C ALA A 1087 -30.73 43.82 -10.90
N THR A 1088 -31.38 42.92 -10.17
CA THR A 1088 -31.68 41.50 -10.51
C THR A 1088 -33.16 41.24 -10.17
N PRO A 1089 -33.79 40.08 -10.47
CA PRO A 1089 -33.60 39.02 -11.49
C PRO A 1089 -34.92 38.93 -12.33
N PRO A 1090 -35.59 37.79 -12.68
CA PRO A 1090 -35.23 36.37 -12.84
C PRO A 1090 -35.78 35.71 -14.15
N GLU A 1091 -35.82 34.36 -14.14
CA GLU A 1091 -36.68 33.43 -14.91
C GLU A 1091 -36.20 32.81 -16.24
N GLN A 1092 -36.85 31.69 -16.60
CA GLN A 1092 -36.28 30.58 -17.38
C GLN A 1092 -37.14 30.17 -18.58
N ARG A 1093 -36.49 29.88 -19.72
CA ARG A 1093 -36.92 28.91 -20.77
C ARG A 1093 -38.26 29.22 -21.49
N PRO A 1094 -38.65 28.41 -22.51
CA PRO A 1094 -37.87 27.77 -23.57
C PRO A 1094 -38.35 28.20 -24.98
N GLY A 1095 -37.66 27.80 -26.06
CA GLY A 1095 -38.25 27.86 -27.42
C GLY A 1095 -37.28 27.73 -28.60
N ASP A 1096 -37.40 26.61 -29.32
CA ASP A 1096 -37.30 26.40 -30.77
C ASP A 1096 -36.17 26.98 -31.67
N ARG A 1097 -35.54 26.05 -32.41
CA ARG A 1097 -34.75 26.21 -33.65
C ARG A 1097 -35.68 26.33 -34.88
N PRO A 1098 -35.22 26.38 -36.15
CA PRO A 1098 -34.03 26.98 -36.82
C PRO A 1098 -34.56 28.04 -37.86
N PRO A 1099 -34.13 28.20 -39.14
CA PRO A 1099 -32.86 27.95 -39.85
C PRO A 1099 -32.31 29.19 -40.62
N GLY A 1100 -31.27 28.99 -41.46
CA GLY A 1100 -30.72 29.96 -42.42
C GLY A 1100 -29.21 30.13 -42.24
N GLU A 1101 -28.38 29.31 -42.89
CA GLU A 1101 -27.74 29.61 -44.20
C GLU A 1101 -26.86 30.87 -44.16
N THR A 1102 -25.53 30.73 -44.05
CA THR A 1102 -24.54 30.80 -45.17
C THR A 1102 -24.55 32.13 -45.95
N ARG A 1103 -23.41 32.72 -46.36
CA ARG A 1103 -22.26 32.08 -47.03
C ARG A 1103 -21.14 33.11 -47.30
N THR A 1104 -19.86 32.67 -47.32
CA THR A 1104 -18.66 33.35 -47.94
C THR A 1104 -18.33 34.79 -47.48
N GLY A 1105 -17.09 35.19 -47.22
CA GLY A 1105 -15.88 35.10 -48.06
C GLY A 1105 -15.37 36.54 -48.30
N ASP A 1106 -14.16 36.84 -48.75
CA ASP A 1106 -12.99 36.01 -49.10
C ASP A 1106 -11.70 36.84 -48.82
N ARG A 1107 -10.52 36.28 -49.10
CA ARG A 1107 -9.18 36.82 -48.87
C ARG A 1107 -8.82 38.00 -49.78
N THR A 1108 -7.85 38.80 -49.34
CA THR A 1108 -6.73 39.28 -50.17
C THR A 1108 -5.44 39.34 -49.35
N ALA A 1109 -4.29 39.25 -50.03
CA ALA A 1109 -2.95 39.26 -49.42
C ALA A 1109 -1.95 40.03 -50.31
N GLY A 1110 -0.82 40.42 -49.71
CA GLY A 1110 0.33 41.10 -50.32
C GLY A 1110 1.23 41.56 -49.16
N VAL A 1111 2.40 40.98 -48.85
CA VAL A 1111 3.60 40.68 -49.67
C VAL A 1111 4.35 41.95 -50.07
N ASP A 1112 5.47 42.20 -49.41
CA ASP A 1112 6.78 42.42 -50.03
C ASP A 1112 7.92 42.23 -48.98
N ASP A 1113 9.08 41.77 -49.47
CA ASP A 1113 10.31 41.31 -48.78
C ASP A 1113 11.40 41.23 -49.92
N PRO A 1114 12.73 41.01 -49.73
CA PRO A 1114 13.55 40.81 -48.53
C PRO A 1114 14.89 41.64 -48.56
N VAL A 1115 15.96 41.07 -47.97
CA VAL A 1115 17.42 41.35 -48.13
C VAL A 1115 18.06 42.38 -47.18
N GLN A 1116 19.22 42.14 -46.53
CA GLN A 1116 19.85 40.90 -46.00
C GLN A 1116 21.13 41.27 -45.19
N ASP A 1117 21.83 40.25 -44.70
CA ASP A 1117 23.30 40.14 -44.53
C ASP A 1117 24.05 40.91 -43.43
N GLU A 1118 25.10 40.32 -42.83
CA GLU A 1118 25.33 38.88 -42.54
C GLU A 1118 26.43 38.71 -41.48
N ALA A 1119 26.37 37.61 -40.73
CA ALA A 1119 27.51 37.07 -39.99
C ALA A 1119 27.41 35.54 -39.93
N LEU A 1120 28.11 34.86 -40.85
CA LEU A 1120 28.22 33.40 -40.94
C LEU A 1120 28.65 32.78 -39.58
N SER A 1121 28.19 31.60 -39.17
CA SER A 1121 27.64 30.43 -39.89
C SER A 1121 28.62 29.68 -40.80
N GLN A 1122 29.51 28.90 -40.19
CA GLN A 1122 30.03 27.60 -40.64
C GLN A 1122 30.74 26.97 -39.43
N ILE A 1123 30.68 25.67 -39.15
CA ILE A 1123 30.81 24.44 -39.96
C ILE A 1123 29.74 23.47 -39.40
N MET A 1124 28.70 22.93 -40.06
CA MET A 1124 28.49 22.35 -41.40
C MET A 1124 29.50 21.27 -41.81
N ALA A 1125 29.15 20.05 -42.22
CA ALA A 1125 27.90 19.27 -42.24
C ALA A 1125 28.27 17.83 -42.70
N LEU A 1126 27.34 16.86 -42.66
CA LEU A 1126 27.06 15.92 -43.77
C LEU A 1126 25.87 14.99 -43.45
N ASP A 1127 25.29 14.41 -44.50
CA ASP A 1127 23.91 13.86 -44.52
C ASP A 1127 23.86 12.46 -45.23
N PRO A 1128 22.75 11.93 -45.79
CA PRO A 1128 22.11 10.70 -45.28
C PRO A 1128 22.11 9.53 -46.30
N ILE A 1129 21.36 8.45 -46.01
CA ILE A 1129 20.73 7.58 -47.03
C ILE A 1129 19.52 6.80 -46.47
N PHE A 1130 18.46 6.68 -47.27
CA PHE A 1130 17.31 5.78 -47.11
C PHE A 1130 17.15 4.94 -48.39
N PRO A 1131 16.53 3.75 -48.36
CA PRO A 1131 15.36 3.57 -49.23
C PRO A 1131 14.21 2.69 -48.69
N LYS A 1132 13.00 3.28 -48.77
CA LYS A 1132 11.66 2.73 -49.14
C LYS A 1132 11.62 1.25 -49.60
N SER A 1133 10.53 0.47 -49.38
CA SER A 1133 9.17 0.83 -49.84
C SER A 1133 7.99 -0.09 -49.41
N ARG A 1134 6.78 0.52 -49.28
CA ARG A 1134 5.42 0.08 -49.73
C ARG A 1134 4.85 -1.30 -49.28
N SER A 1135 3.56 -1.51 -48.93
CA SER A 1135 2.33 -0.71 -48.61
C SER A 1135 1.29 -1.73 -47.98
N ASN A 1136 -0.06 -1.69 -47.95
CA ASN A 1136 -1.14 -0.93 -48.62
C ASN A 1136 -2.57 -1.25 -48.02
N ARG A 1137 -3.43 -0.24 -47.73
CA ARG A 1137 -4.94 -0.27 -47.74
C ARG A 1137 -5.69 -1.13 -46.67
N LEU A 1138 -6.96 -0.92 -46.26
CA LEU A 1138 -8.13 0.00 -46.47
C LEU A 1138 -9.07 -0.19 -45.22
N PHE A 1139 -10.03 0.66 -44.77
CA PHE A 1139 -10.39 2.06 -45.10
C PHE A 1139 -10.99 2.92 -43.94
N SER A 1140 -12.32 2.95 -43.69
CA SER A 1140 -13.04 4.00 -42.90
C SER A 1140 -14.42 3.65 -42.24
N SER A 1141 -14.61 3.86 -40.91
CA SER A 1141 -15.89 4.30 -40.26
C SER A 1141 -15.75 4.43 -38.72
N MET A 1142 -16.39 5.36 -38.00
CA MET A 1142 -17.20 6.57 -38.30
C MET A 1142 -18.54 6.41 -39.08
N PRO A 1143 -19.70 6.98 -38.67
CA PRO A 1143 -20.05 7.67 -37.42
C PRO A 1143 -20.85 6.74 -36.46
N LEU A 1144 -21.43 7.10 -35.30
CA LEU A 1144 -21.71 8.38 -34.61
C LEU A 1144 -21.70 8.14 -33.08
#